data_AF-A0A4R7HZI5-F1
#
_entry.id   AF-A0A4R7HZI5-F1
#
_cell.length_a   1.000
_cell.length_b   1.000
_cell.length_c   1.000
_cell.angle_alpha   90.00
_cell.angle_beta   90.00
_cell.angle_gamma   90.00
#
_symmetry.space_group_name_H-M   'P 1'
#
loop_
_entity.id
_entity.type
_entity.pdbx_description
1 polymer ?
#
loop_
_entity_poly.entity_id
_entity_poly.type
_entity_poly.pdbx_seq_one_letter_code
_entity_poly.pdbx_strand_id
1 'polypeptide(L)'
;MTQRTHRRSLGLAAVISLAGLAVAAPTPAGASDDTGTVLEFDDVAMPADVAPAVAVSVERAVRWRSVEIDATALRTELQSGTVEIELFDDAEFVFDEGTTSASAGDGYVWSSVDGLDSAVLTVDGDTVRGSAMLDGRTYSVTPVGDAHLIVEEGAVDADVGEPIPVPDDLSDLPTAEAVAAARQVVSDVADPAARTAVEDNDGNRIVRVLTVYTNGALSDYGNDEQNAESTIQSVIDDANVVLANSEITLRLESAGIEHVDYDDEVRIEDDLDALTFATTDALFDVHLEREVQEADIVMMVRGVAGNTCGLAWLLEQPSSALDDEFAMGVIDTVCAPAKQRGYIHEVGHILGAGHGDQPGDGVFSYSAGYNSGTYRTVMAYANGCGCDRIPFFSAPRTVTDDDVGTVPIGTASQDNSRTLNETASVVANFRPFPLMPTLPGRLLDTRPGEDTFDEYQDDGRRTARSVTSLPVAGRGEVPADADAVMLNVAAVLPDGPGHLTVWPCDADQPTASNLNYVAAQVVPNSVLAKLDDQGEVCIYTEAASHLVVDVTGYVPDGGTLEPLVPARYLETRSGGSDETFDGEFEGGGPRAAGSVLPLQITGRGGVDDDADAVMLNVTAVQPQGAGHVTVYPCDATRPTASSLNYTPGTTVANAVLSKLDSSGRVCLYTHATTHLVVDVTGAVAADSRILTLTPARLLETREGPGFTTVDGLTQGTGIFGPDAQDTLPVVVQTSLGYAGRGGVTPGAIAAIVNVTVVNPDRFGHITIWPCTDDIPTASNLNYAPGQVVANMAIAEFAFSPTFDGPCVYTVGATHLVIDVVGYF
;
A
#
# COMPACT_ATOMS: atom_id res chain seq x y z
N MET A 1 -55.59 15.40 -1.15
CA MET A 1 -56.90 15.36 -1.88
C MET A 1 -56.55 14.95 -3.31
N THR A 2 -56.97 13.85 -3.92
CA THR A 2 -58.19 13.02 -3.89
C THR A 2 -57.81 11.70 -4.60
N GLN A 3 -58.00 10.52 -4.00
CA GLN A 3 -59.08 9.53 -4.32
C GLN A 3 -59.10 9.04 -5.79
N ARG A 4 -59.35 7.76 -6.15
CA ARG A 4 -59.52 6.45 -5.48
C ARG A 4 -59.96 5.46 -6.61
N THR A 5 -59.39 4.24 -6.61
CA THR A 5 -60.05 2.91 -6.77
C THR A 5 -60.86 2.46 -8.00
N HIS A 6 -60.45 1.26 -8.49
CA HIS A 6 -61.18 -0.01 -8.74
C HIS A 6 -62.26 -0.18 -9.84
N ARG A 7 -62.13 -1.28 -10.63
CA ARG A 7 -62.94 -2.54 -10.61
C ARG A 7 -62.61 -3.40 -11.86
N ARG A 8 -62.14 -4.65 -11.74
CA ARG A 8 -62.86 -5.95 -11.60
C ARG A 8 -63.81 -6.34 -12.77
N SER A 9 -63.56 -7.49 -13.37
CA SER A 9 -64.60 -8.39 -13.93
C SER A 9 -64.17 -9.87 -13.86
N LEU A 10 -65.12 -10.71 -13.41
CA LEU A 10 -65.07 -12.14 -13.07
C LEU A 10 -65.19 -13.08 -14.29
N GLY A 11 -64.82 -14.35 -14.11
CA GLY A 11 -65.39 -15.50 -14.82
C GLY A 11 -64.98 -16.84 -14.20
N LEU A 12 -65.96 -17.66 -13.77
CA LEU A 12 -65.88 -18.80 -12.85
C LEU A 12 -66.14 -20.14 -13.58
N ALA A 13 -65.46 -21.24 -13.21
CA ALA A 13 -65.98 -22.62 -13.28
C ALA A 13 -65.18 -23.59 -12.36
N ALA A 14 -65.92 -24.36 -11.55
CA ALA A 14 -65.47 -25.34 -10.53
C ALA A 14 -65.13 -26.74 -11.14
N VAL A 15 -64.50 -27.74 -10.50
CA VAL A 15 -64.83 -28.47 -9.24
C VAL A 15 -63.67 -29.43 -8.84
N ILE A 16 -63.17 -29.31 -7.59
CA ILE A 16 -62.92 -30.28 -6.48
C ILE A 16 -62.38 -31.73 -6.75
N SER A 17 -61.32 -32.13 -6.01
CA SER A 17 -61.21 -33.31 -5.08
C SER A 17 -59.80 -33.36 -4.44
N LEU A 18 -59.54 -32.91 -3.19
CA LEU A 18 -59.65 -33.54 -1.84
C LEU A 18 -58.73 -34.75 -1.53
N ALA A 19 -57.68 -34.50 -0.73
CA ALA A 19 -57.20 -35.25 0.44
C ALA A 19 -55.93 -34.54 0.98
N GLY A 20 -55.69 -34.22 2.24
CA GLY A 20 -56.38 -34.39 3.51
C GLY A 20 -55.35 -34.02 4.59
N LEU A 21 -55.45 -32.81 5.16
CA LEU A 21 -54.64 -32.36 6.30
C LEU A 21 -55.24 -32.93 7.60
N ALA A 22 -54.41 -33.51 8.45
CA ALA A 22 -54.71 -33.69 9.87
C ALA A 22 -53.77 -32.79 10.68
N VAL A 23 -54.36 -31.86 11.43
CA VAL A 23 -53.69 -31.01 12.42
C VAL A 23 -53.77 -31.72 13.77
N ALA A 24 -52.64 -31.85 14.47
CA ALA A 24 -52.57 -32.17 15.89
C ALA A 24 -51.75 -31.07 16.61
N ALA A 25 -52.22 -30.69 17.80
CA ALA A 25 -51.72 -29.60 18.64
C ALA A 25 -50.40 -29.97 19.38
N PRO A 26 -49.73 -29.01 20.05
CA PRO A 26 -48.30 -29.09 20.38
C PRO A 26 -48.02 -30.04 21.54
N THR A 27 -47.02 -30.91 21.35
CA THR A 27 -46.36 -31.68 22.41
C THR A 27 -45.18 -30.87 22.96
N PRO A 28 -44.88 -30.94 24.27
CA PRO A 28 -43.72 -30.24 24.84
C PRO A 28 -42.46 -30.77 24.18
N ALA A 29 -41.49 -29.87 23.94
CA ALA A 29 -40.16 -30.20 23.44
C ALA A 29 -39.58 -31.38 24.24
N GLY A 30 -39.63 -32.56 23.64
CA GLY A 30 -38.68 -33.62 23.96
C GLY A 30 -37.37 -33.20 23.32
N ALA A 31 -36.28 -33.37 24.07
CA ALA A 31 -34.92 -33.21 23.59
C ALA A 31 -34.81 -33.80 22.18
N SER A 32 -34.42 -32.97 21.20
CA SER A 32 -33.80 -33.50 19.99
C SER A 32 -32.54 -34.19 20.45
N ASP A 33 -32.47 -35.50 20.25
CA ASP A 33 -31.18 -36.16 20.06
C ASP A 33 -30.51 -35.41 18.90
N ASP A 34 -29.49 -34.65 19.24
CA ASP A 34 -28.56 -34.07 18.30
C ASP A 34 -27.67 -35.23 17.83
N THR A 35 -28.09 -35.92 16.77
CA THR A 35 -27.23 -36.87 16.09
C THR A 35 -26.63 -36.15 14.91
N GLY A 36 -25.48 -35.50 15.12
CA GLY A 36 -24.60 -35.10 14.03
C GLY A 36 -24.36 -36.28 13.08
N THR A 37 -24.19 -35.99 11.80
CA THR A 37 -23.76 -37.02 10.84
C THR A 37 -22.28 -37.30 11.11
N VAL A 38 -21.95 -38.52 11.54
CA VAL A 38 -20.54 -38.96 11.64
C VAL A 38 -20.02 -39.22 10.24
N LEU A 39 -18.93 -38.54 9.87
CA LEU A 39 -18.17 -38.76 8.66
C LEU A 39 -17.03 -39.74 8.94
N GLU A 40 -17.25 -40.98 8.52
CA GLU A 40 -16.24 -42.03 8.52
C GLU A 40 -15.54 -42.06 7.15
N PHE A 41 -14.21 -42.20 7.13
CA PHE A 41 -13.44 -42.32 5.91
C PHE A 41 -13.01 -43.77 5.65
N ASP A 42 -13.16 -44.21 4.40
CA ASP A 42 -12.79 -45.57 3.97
C ASP A 42 -11.27 -45.70 3.80
N ASP A 43 -10.68 -46.73 4.42
CA ASP A 43 -9.25 -47.04 4.25
C ASP A 43 -8.94 -47.48 2.81
N VAL A 44 -7.90 -46.88 2.23
CA VAL A 44 -7.35 -47.23 0.93
C VAL A 44 -5.86 -47.56 1.00
N ALA A 45 -5.32 -48.16 -0.07
CA ALA A 45 -3.90 -48.45 -0.14
C ALA A 45 -3.12 -47.16 -0.45
N MET A 46 -2.04 -46.90 0.32
CA MET A 46 -1.14 -45.79 0.05
C MET A 46 -0.52 -45.89 -1.35
N PRO A 47 -0.42 -44.79 -2.11
CA PRO A 47 0.27 -44.77 -3.39
C PRO A 47 1.72 -45.25 -3.30
N ALA A 48 2.21 -45.85 -4.38
CA ALA A 48 3.56 -46.42 -4.41
C ALA A 48 4.67 -45.36 -4.47
N ASP A 49 4.39 -44.21 -5.10
CA ASP A 49 5.30 -43.09 -5.26
C ASP A 49 4.78 -41.94 -4.38
N VAL A 50 5.43 -41.72 -3.24
CA VAL A 50 5.03 -40.70 -2.24
C VAL A 50 6.07 -39.60 -2.17
N ALA A 51 5.62 -38.37 -2.05
CA ALA A 51 6.50 -37.20 -1.99
C ALA A 51 7.40 -37.24 -0.73
N PRO A 52 8.61 -36.65 -0.78
CA PRO A 52 9.55 -36.67 0.34
C PRO A 52 8.97 -36.14 1.66
N ALA A 53 8.24 -35.01 1.64
CA ALA A 53 7.62 -34.48 2.86
C ALA A 53 6.57 -35.42 3.44
N VAL A 54 5.79 -36.08 2.59
CA VAL A 54 4.81 -37.10 2.99
C VAL A 54 5.51 -38.31 3.62
N ALA A 55 6.62 -38.77 3.03
CA ALA A 55 7.40 -39.86 3.57
C ALA A 55 8.00 -39.52 4.94
N VAL A 56 8.53 -38.31 5.11
CA VAL A 56 9.05 -37.81 6.40
C VAL A 56 7.93 -37.72 7.44
N SER A 57 6.75 -37.23 7.04
CA SER A 57 5.57 -37.14 7.91
C SER A 57 5.17 -38.53 8.42
N VAL A 58 5.12 -39.53 7.52
CA VAL A 58 4.84 -40.93 7.89
C VAL A 58 5.93 -41.54 8.79
N GLU A 59 7.20 -41.24 8.56
CA GLU A 59 8.30 -41.72 9.40
C GLU A 59 8.23 -41.15 10.82
N ARG A 60 7.81 -39.89 10.95
CA ARG A 60 7.68 -39.17 12.23
C ARG A 60 6.34 -39.42 12.92
N ALA A 61 5.33 -39.91 12.20
CA ALA A 61 3.99 -40.12 12.71
C ALA A 61 3.96 -41.02 13.96
N VAL A 62 3.10 -40.68 14.90
CA VAL A 62 2.69 -41.63 15.96
C VAL A 62 1.92 -42.79 15.31
N ARG A 63 1.02 -42.45 14.39
CA ARG A 63 0.24 -43.36 13.55
C ARG A 63 -0.30 -42.62 12.33
N TRP A 64 -0.67 -43.37 11.30
CA TRP A 64 -1.24 -42.81 10.08
C TRP A 64 -2.17 -43.82 9.42
N ARG A 65 -3.08 -43.33 8.57
CA ARG A 65 -3.90 -44.13 7.66
C ARG A 65 -4.09 -43.38 6.34
N SER A 66 -4.24 -44.13 5.25
CA SER A 66 -4.57 -43.58 3.94
C SER A 66 -6.05 -43.83 3.69
N VAL A 67 -6.78 -42.78 3.34
CA VAL A 67 -8.25 -42.82 3.19
C VAL A 67 -8.70 -42.17 1.89
N GLU A 68 -9.93 -42.44 1.49
CA GLU A 68 -10.63 -41.70 0.43
C GLU A 68 -11.55 -40.66 1.08
N ILE A 69 -11.36 -39.38 0.76
CA ILE A 69 -12.23 -38.28 1.22
C ILE A 69 -13.01 -37.72 0.03
N ASP A 70 -14.34 -37.84 0.06
CA ASP A 70 -15.22 -37.13 -0.87
C ASP A 70 -15.30 -35.65 -0.47
N ALA A 71 -14.45 -34.84 -1.10
CA ALA A 71 -14.35 -33.40 -0.86
C ALA A 71 -15.69 -32.66 -1.04
N THR A 72 -16.52 -33.09 -2.01
CA THR A 72 -17.81 -32.46 -2.28
C THR A 72 -18.83 -32.78 -1.19
N ALA A 73 -18.87 -34.04 -0.74
CA ALA A 73 -19.71 -34.45 0.38
C ALA A 73 -19.26 -33.77 1.68
N LEU A 74 -17.95 -33.77 1.96
CA LEU A 74 -17.38 -33.09 3.13
C LEU A 74 -17.74 -31.61 3.13
N ARG A 75 -17.56 -30.90 2.02
CA ARG A 75 -17.95 -29.49 1.89
C ARG A 75 -19.43 -29.27 2.16
N THR A 76 -20.30 -30.16 1.69
CA THR A 76 -21.75 -30.06 1.91
C THR A 76 -22.10 -30.24 3.38
N GLU A 77 -21.46 -31.18 4.07
CA GLU A 77 -21.70 -31.42 5.50
C GLU A 77 -21.11 -30.32 6.39
N LEU A 78 -19.91 -29.83 6.09
CA LEU A 78 -19.31 -28.68 6.81
C LEU A 78 -20.17 -27.41 6.72
N GLN A 79 -21.08 -27.32 5.73
CA GLN A 79 -22.04 -26.22 5.58
C GLN A 79 -23.39 -26.50 6.26
N SER A 80 -23.67 -27.73 6.71
CA SER A 80 -25.00 -28.19 7.11
C SER A 80 -25.29 -28.05 8.61
N GLY A 81 -24.26 -27.96 9.46
CA GLY A 81 -24.36 -27.80 10.90
C GLY A 81 -23.24 -28.51 11.65
N THR A 82 -23.58 -29.13 12.79
CA THR A 82 -22.63 -29.92 13.59
C THR A 82 -22.17 -31.16 12.82
N VAL A 83 -20.87 -31.28 12.62
CA VAL A 83 -20.23 -32.41 11.94
C VAL A 83 -19.33 -33.13 12.93
N GLU A 84 -19.36 -34.46 12.89
CA GLU A 84 -18.42 -35.29 13.61
C GLU A 84 -17.50 -35.98 12.59
N ILE A 85 -16.19 -35.79 12.70
CA ILE A 85 -15.21 -36.36 11.78
C ILE A 85 -14.38 -37.40 12.53
N GLU A 86 -14.41 -38.64 12.05
CA GLU A 86 -13.56 -39.70 12.57
C GLU A 86 -12.19 -39.64 11.91
N LEU A 87 -11.16 -39.22 12.67
CA LEU A 87 -9.77 -39.31 12.21
C LEU A 87 -9.22 -40.73 12.47
N PHE A 88 -9.53 -41.29 13.65
CA PHE A 88 -9.23 -42.65 14.06
C PHE A 88 -10.32 -43.17 15.02
N ASP A 89 -10.40 -44.49 15.24
CA ASP A 89 -11.34 -45.15 16.18
C ASP A 89 -11.41 -44.55 17.60
N ASP A 90 -10.39 -43.82 18.04
CA ASP A 90 -10.27 -43.16 19.36
C ASP A 90 -9.93 -41.66 19.24
N ALA A 91 -10.20 -41.08 18.08
CA ALA A 91 -10.01 -39.67 17.75
C ALA A 91 -11.18 -39.22 16.85
N GLU A 92 -12.32 -38.97 17.49
CA GLU A 92 -13.52 -38.39 16.90
C GLU A 92 -13.54 -36.90 17.22
N PHE A 93 -13.65 -36.06 16.20
CA PHE A 93 -13.70 -34.62 16.35
C PHE A 93 -15.13 -34.14 16.14
N VAL A 94 -15.77 -33.61 17.18
CA VAL A 94 -17.12 -33.04 17.11
C VAL A 94 -17.01 -31.52 16.97
N PHE A 95 -17.78 -30.96 16.05
CA PHE A 95 -17.78 -29.53 15.82
C PHE A 95 -19.19 -28.96 15.98
N ASP A 96 -19.43 -28.19 17.03
CA ASP A 96 -20.77 -27.67 17.30
C ASP A 96 -21.13 -26.46 16.41
N GLU A 97 -20.16 -25.60 16.05
CA GLU A 97 -20.28 -24.48 15.11
C GLU A 97 -18.89 -24.12 14.53
N GLY A 98 -18.76 -23.94 13.21
CA GLY A 98 -17.50 -23.56 12.55
C GLY A 98 -17.59 -22.28 11.74
N THR A 99 -16.48 -21.54 11.64
CA THR A 99 -16.34 -20.39 10.76
C THR A 99 -15.94 -20.83 9.35
N THR A 100 -16.54 -20.20 8.35
CA THR A 100 -16.24 -20.48 6.93
C THR A 100 -15.67 -19.25 6.26
N SER A 101 -14.57 -19.40 5.54
CA SER A 101 -14.02 -18.36 4.67
C SER A 101 -13.72 -18.92 3.28
N ALA A 102 -13.64 -18.02 2.29
CA ALA A 102 -13.15 -18.40 0.97
C ALA A 102 -11.63 -18.65 1.05
N SER A 103 -11.14 -19.64 0.30
CA SER A 103 -9.70 -19.81 0.04
C SER A 103 -9.34 -19.20 -1.32
N ALA A 104 -8.07 -19.30 -1.74
CA ALA A 104 -7.66 -18.95 -3.09
C ALA A 104 -8.46 -19.77 -4.14
N GLY A 105 -8.86 -19.13 -5.25
CA GLY A 105 -9.65 -19.78 -6.31
C GLY A 105 -11.10 -20.11 -5.90
N ASP A 106 -11.57 -21.32 -6.24
CA ASP A 106 -12.90 -21.85 -5.85
C ASP A 106 -12.88 -22.61 -4.50
N GLY A 107 -11.74 -22.56 -3.80
CA GLY A 107 -11.46 -23.26 -2.56
C GLY A 107 -12.26 -22.73 -1.35
N TYR A 108 -12.38 -23.57 -0.34
CA TYR A 108 -13.22 -23.37 0.84
C TYR A 108 -12.44 -23.69 2.11
N VAL A 109 -12.29 -22.73 3.02
CA VAL A 109 -11.69 -22.94 4.34
C VAL A 109 -12.81 -23.04 5.35
N TRP A 110 -12.72 -24.05 6.20
CA TRP A 110 -13.56 -24.19 7.36
C TRP A 110 -12.68 -24.38 8.59
N SER A 111 -13.07 -23.75 9.69
CA SER A 111 -12.35 -23.87 10.95
C SER A 111 -13.29 -23.88 12.14
N SER A 112 -12.86 -24.52 13.22
CA SER A 112 -13.59 -24.59 14.48
C SER A 112 -12.61 -24.64 15.63
N VAL A 113 -12.96 -24.01 16.74
CA VAL A 113 -12.11 -23.93 17.94
C VAL A 113 -12.98 -24.03 19.17
N ASP A 114 -12.63 -24.96 20.05
CA ASP A 114 -13.27 -25.14 21.36
C ASP A 114 -12.18 -25.44 22.40
N GLY A 115 -12.03 -24.56 23.38
CA GLY A 115 -10.92 -24.66 24.33
C GLY A 115 -9.54 -24.69 23.66
N LEU A 116 -8.77 -25.75 23.89
CA LEU A 116 -7.48 -25.97 23.23
C LEU A 116 -7.60 -26.75 21.92
N ASP A 117 -8.77 -27.35 21.67
CA ASP A 117 -9.03 -28.09 20.47
C ASP A 117 -9.35 -27.15 19.31
N SER A 118 -8.83 -27.48 18.15
CA SER A 118 -8.98 -26.67 16.95
C SER A 118 -8.93 -27.54 15.71
N ALA A 119 -9.69 -27.21 14.67
CA ALA A 119 -9.47 -27.78 13.36
C ALA A 119 -9.53 -26.71 12.28
N VAL A 120 -8.75 -26.91 11.24
CA VAL A 120 -8.75 -26.15 9.99
C VAL A 120 -8.76 -27.16 8.86
N LEU A 121 -9.73 -27.05 7.96
CA LEU A 121 -9.83 -27.85 6.75
C LEU A 121 -9.98 -26.92 5.55
N THR A 122 -9.07 -27.01 4.61
CA THR A 122 -9.12 -26.36 3.30
C THR A 122 -9.53 -27.40 2.25
N VAL A 123 -10.68 -27.18 1.62
CA VAL A 123 -11.23 -28.02 0.55
C VAL A 123 -11.06 -27.28 -0.78
N ASP A 124 -10.27 -27.84 -1.69
CA ASP A 124 -10.02 -27.28 -3.01
C ASP A 124 -10.19 -28.34 -4.10
N GLY A 125 -11.17 -28.15 -4.98
CA GLY A 125 -11.60 -29.15 -5.94
C GLY A 125 -11.96 -30.48 -5.26
N ASP A 126 -11.25 -31.54 -5.65
CA ASP A 126 -11.39 -32.89 -5.08
C ASP A 126 -10.39 -33.16 -3.92
N THR A 127 -9.60 -32.16 -3.52
CA THR A 127 -8.56 -32.30 -2.49
C THR A 127 -8.99 -31.68 -1.17
N VAL A 128 -8.52 -32.27 -0.07
CA VAL A 128 -8.77 -31.81 1.29
C VAL A 128 -7.43 -31.74 1.99
N ARG A 129 -7.14 -30.61 2.60
CA ARG A 129 -5.95 -30.37 3.41
C ARG A 129 -6.37 -29.82 4.75
N GLY A 130 -5.55 -29.99 5.76
CA GLY A 130 -5.81 -29.32 7.01
C GLY A 130 -5.08 -29.91 8.19
N SER A 131 -5.43 -29.38 9.35
CA SER A 131 -4.88 -29.80 10.62
C SER A 131 -5.96 -29.83 11.69
N ALA A 132 -5.72 -30.61 12.72
CA ALA A 132 -6.51 -30.56 13.93
C ALA A 132 -5.62 -30.72 15.17
N MET A 133 -6.03 -30.10 16.27
CA MET A 133 -5.52 -30.34 17.61
C MET A 133 -6.69 -30.88 18.44
N LEU A 134 -6.55 -32.10 18.95
CA LEU A 134 -7.57 -32.79 19.74
C LEU A 134 -6.89 -33.44 20.94
N ASP A 135 -7.32 -33.10 22.16
CA ASP A 135 -6.73 -33.62 23.41
C ASP A 135 -5.21 -33.40 23.50
N GLY A 136 -4.71 -32.30 22.94
CA GLY A 136 -3.28 -32.03 22.83
C GLY A 136 -2.52 -32.85 21.78
N ARG A 137 -3.20 -33.73 21.03
CA ARG A 137 -2.62 -34.47 19.90
C ARG A 137 -2.85 -33.67 18.61
N THR A 138 -1.82 -33.56 17.78
CA THR A 138 -1.94 -32.86 16.49
C THR A 138 -2.12 -33.85 15.36
N TYR A 139 -3.06 -33.55 14.48
CA TYR A 139 -3.39 -34.32 13.30
C TYR A 139 -3.20 -33.47 12.04
N SER A 140 -2.83 -34.11 10.94
CA SER A 140 -2.81 -33.48 9.61
C SER A 140 -3.56 -34.33 8.59
N VAL A 141 -4.15 -33.65 7.61
CA VAL A 141 -4.77 -34.25 6.43
C VAL A 141 -4.02 -33.70 5.22
N THR A 142 -3.39 -34.59 4.46
CA THR A 142 -2.57 -34.21 3.30
C THR A 142 -2.91 -35.09 2.10
N PRO A 143 -3.16 -34.53 0.90
CA PRO A 143 -3.43 -35.34 -0.28
C PRO A 143 -2.18 -36.09 -0.73
N VAL A 144 -2.39 -37.32 -1.21
CA VAL A 144 -1.37 -38.21 -1.72
C VAL A 144 -1.96 -38.96 -2.93
N GLY A 145 -1.67 -38.47 -4.14
CA GLY A 145 -2.31 -38.97 -5.35
C GLY A 145 -3.83 -38.76 -5.31
N ASP A 146 -4.60 -39.81 -5.58
CA ASP A 146 -6.08 -39.79 -5.52
C ASP A 146 -6.63 -40.05 -4.10
N ALA A 147 -5.77 -40.15 -3.09
CA ALA A 147 -6.14 -40.44 -1.69
C ALA A 147 -5.69 -39.31 -0.75
N HIS A 148 -6.06 -39.43 0.53
CA HIS A 148 -5.63 -38.53 1.59
C HIS A 148 -4.92 -39.30 2.68
N LEU A 149 -3.88 -38.70 3.25
CA LEU A 149 -3.15 -39.22 4.39
C LEU A 149 -3.60 -38.48 5.63
N ILE A 150 -4.14 -39.23 6.60
CA ILE A 150 -4.41 -38.72 7.95
C ILE A 150 -3.27 -39.17 8.84
N VAL A 151 -2.59 -38.22 9.46
CA VAL A 151 -1.42 -38.46 10.32
C VAL A 151 -1.71 -37.94 11.72
N GLU A 152 -1.44 -38.75 12.75
CA GLU A 152 -1.18 -38.23 14.09
C GLU A 152 0.31 -37.85 14.17
N GLU A 153 0.57 -36.57 14.24
CA GLU A 153 1.90 -35.99 14.13
C GLU A 153 2.76 -36.34 15.35
N GLY A 154 3.94 -36.94 15.13
CA GLY A 154 4.89 -37.23 16.21
C GLY A 154 5.85 -36.07 16.51
N ALA A 155 6.84 -36.32 17.38
CA ALA A 155 7.78 -35.28 17.77
C ALA A 155 8.66 -34.84 16.59
N VAL A 156 8.78 -33.53 16.38
CA VAL A 156 9.73 -32.95 15.43
C VAL A 156 10.94 -32.48 16.25
N ASP A 157 12.11 -33.10 16.00
CA ASP A 157 13.40 -32.74 16.61
C ASP A 157 14.08 -31.65 15.77
N ALA A 158 13.42 -30.50 15.64
CA ALA A 158 13.94 -29.33 14.94
C ALA A 158 13.63 -28.07 15.77
N ASP A 159 14.64 -27.21 15.91
CA ASP A 159 14.51 -25.93 16.59
C ASP A 159 14.14 -24.85 15.55
N VAL A 160 13.28 -23.89 15.94
CA VAL A 160 13.14 -22.62 15.20
C VAL A 160 14.31 -21.72 15.60
N GLY A 161 14.89 -21.02 14.62
CA GLY A 161 16.06 -20.17 14.84
C GLY A 161 15.77 -19.02 15.79
N GLU A 162 16.80 -18.44 16.38
CA GLU A 162 16.63 -17.13 17.03
C GLU A 162 16.47 -16.08 15.94
N PRO A 163 15.52 -15.14 16.06
CA PRO A 163 15.30 -14.14 15.02
C PRO A 163 16.52 -13.22 14.90
N ILE A 164 16.74 -12.67 13.70
CA ILE A 164 17.86 -11.77 13.46
C ILE A 164 17.41 -10.31 13.64
N PRO A 165 18.10 -9.50 14.48
CA PRO A 165 17.91 -8.05 14.57
C PRO A 165 18.11 -7.34 13.22
N VAL A 166 17.34 -6.29 12.95
CA VAL A 166 17.48 -5.48 11.73
C VAL A 166 18.72 -4.58 11.86
N PRO A 167 19.58 -4.48 10.83
CA PRO A 167 20.73 -3.58 10.86
C PRO A 167 20.33 -2.09 11.03
N ASP A 168 21.13 -1.32 11.78
CA ASP A 168 20.90 0.10 12.07
C ASP A 168 21.10 1.05 10.84
N ASP A 169 21.59 0.56 9.68
CA ASP A 169 21.86 1.34 8.47
C ASP A 169 21.64 0.52 7.18
N LEU A 170 21.00 1.12 6.16
CA LEU A 170 20.79 0.53 4.82
C LEU A 170 22.09 0.35 4.02
N SER A 171 23.20 1.00 4.42
CA SER A 171 24.49 0.80 3.73
C SER A 171 25.04 -0.62 3.84
N ASP A 172 24.50 -1.40 4.77
CA ASP A 172 24.78 -2.83 4.92
C ASP A 172 23.90 -3.71 4.00
N LEU A 173 22.86 -3.16 3.34
CA LEU A 173 22.16 -3.84 2.25
C LEU A 173 23.13 -3.93 1.05
N PRO A 174 23.58 -5.12 0.64
CA PRO A 174 24.47 -5.27 -0.49
C PRO A 174 23.71 -5.18 -1.82
N THR A 175 22.60 -4.44 -1.95
CA THR A 175 21.82 -4.42 -3.20
C THR A 175 20.86 -3.23 -3.39
N ALA A 176 21.28 -2.01 -3.06
CA ALA A 176 20.56 -0.81 -3.54
C ALA A 176 20.37 -0.81 -5.09
N GLU A 177 21.25 -1.51 -5.82
CA GLU A 177 21.19 -1.73 -7.27
C GLU A 177 20.15 -2.77 -7.69
N ALA A 178 19.91 -3.82 -6.90
CA ALA A 178 18.89 -4.84 -7.22
C ALA A 178 17.49 -4.37 -6.83
N VAL A 179 17.32 -3.66 -5.70
CA VAL A 179 16.03 -3.02 -5.41
C VAL A 179 15.69 -1.96 -6.47
N ALA A 180 16.70 -1.22 -6.96
CA ALA A 180 16.51 -0.28 -8.07
C ALA A 180 16.13 -0.96 -9.38
N ALA A 181 16.75 -2.10 -9.71
CA ALA A 181 16.45 -2.84 -10.92
C ALA A 181 15.10 -3.58 -10.85
N ALA A 182 14.63 -4.01 -9.66
CA ALA A 182 13.34 -4.68 -9.52
C ALA A 182 12.21 -3.66 -9.75
N ARG A 183 12.29 -2.52 -9.06
CA ARG A 183 11.40 -1.36 -9.25
C ARG A 183 11.33 -0.87 -10.70
N GLN A 184 12.45 -0.97 -11.41
CA GLN A 184 12.54 -0.73 -12.84
C GLN A 184 11.64 -1.67 -13.66
N VAL A 185 11.66 -2.97 -13.39
CA VAL A 185 10.82 -3.94 -14.10
C VAL A 185 9.35 -3.79 -13.73
N VAL A 186 9.01 -3.42 -12.48
CA VAL A 186 7.63 -3.14 -12.03
C VAL A 186 6.98 -2.08 -12.90
N SER A 187 7.70 -0.99 -13.20
CA SER A 187 7.19 0.13 -14.01
C SER A 187 6.81 -0.25 -15.46
N ASP A 188 7.24 -1.43 -15.93
CA ASP A 188 6.92 -1.98 -17.25
C ASP A 188 5.77 -3.03 -17.22
N VAL A 189 5.32 -3.46 -16.04
CA VAL A 189 4.20 -4.40 -15.86
C VAL A 189 2.91 -3.60 -15.70
N ALA A 190 1.85 -3.97 -16.43
CA ALA A 190 0.56 -3.28 -16.37
C ALA A 190 0.00 -3.25 -14.95
N ASP A 191 -0.53 -2.07 -14.56
CA ASP A 191 -1.17 -1.73 -13.28
C ASP A 191 -1.72 -2.97 -12.53
N PRO A 192 -0.99 -3.49 -11.52
CA PRO A 192 -1.52 -4.54 -10.68
C PRO A 192 -2.77 -4.03 -9.99
N ALA A 193 -3.75 -4.90 -9.77
CA ALA A 193 -5.02 -4.49 -9.19
C ALA A 193 -4.79 -3.75 -7.87
N ALA A 194 -5.01 -2.43 -7.87
CA ALA A 194 -4.84 -1.56 -6.70
C ALA A 194 -5.49 -2.18 -5.45
N ARG A 195 -4.78 -2.10 -4.31
CA ARG A 195 -5.28 -2.49 -2.98
C ARG A 195 -6.72 -1.99 -2.78
N THR A 196 -7.62 -2.91 -2.45
CA THR A 196 -9.05 -2.58 -2.27
C THR A 196 -9.44 -2.27 -0.83
N ALA A 197 -8.58 -2.55 0.17
CA ALA A 197 -8.78 -2.12 1.56
C ALA A 197 -7.53 -2.28 2.46
N VAL A 198 -7.41 -1.41 3.48
CA VAL A 198 -6.43 -1.51 4.59
C VAL A 198 -6.96 -2.40 5.74
N GLU A 199 -8.29 -2.59 5.80
CA GLU A 199 -9.01 -3.41 6.78
C GLU A 199 -10.02 -4.32 6.08
N ASP A 200 -10.31 -5.50 6.66
CA ASP A 200 -11.45 -6.31 6.22
C ASP A 200 -12.78 -5.83 6.80
N ASN A 201 -13.89 -6.45 6.38
CA ASN A 201 -15.24 -6.08 6.83
C ASN A 201 -15.47 -6.26 8.35
N ASP A 202 -14.59 -6.99 9.03
CA ASP A 202 -14.65 -7.25 10.46
C ASP A 202 -13.73 -6.30 11.25
N GLY A 203 -13.03 -5.39 10.57
CA GLY A 203 -12.13 -4.39 11.14
C GLY A 203 -10.72 -4.92 11.41
N ASN A 204 -10.36 -6.09 10.88
CA ASN A 204 -8.99 -6.60 11.01
C ASN A 204 -8.08 -5.87 10.03
N ARG A 205 -6.86 -5.53 10.47
CA ARG A 205 -5.80 -5.03 9.58
C ARG A 205 -5.41 -6.12 8.59
N ILE A 206 -5.32 -5.79 7.31
CA ILE A 206 -4.86 -6.74 6.29
C ILE A 206 -3.34 -6.60 6.13
N VAL A 207 -2.62 -7.68 6.39
CA VAL A 207 -1.19 -7.82 6.05
C VAL A 207 -1.08 -8.76 4.86
N ARG A 208 -0.59 -8.26 3.73
CA ARG A 208 -0.41 -9.05 2.51
C ARG A 208 0.92 -9.79 2.55
N VAL A 209 0.89 -11.09 2.29
CA VAL A 209 2.07 -11.96 2.32
C VAL A 209 2.28 -12.58 0.96
N LEU A 210 3.40 -12.24 0.29
CA LEU A 210 3.88 -13.00 -0.87
C LEU A 210 4.60 -14.23 -0.35
N THR A 211 4.13 -15.43 -0.71
CA THR A 211 4.82 -16.66 -0.33
C THR A 211 5.48 -17.29 -1.54
N VAL A 212 6.81 -17.34 -1.54
CA VAL A 212 7.57 -18.02 -2.59
C VAL A 212 8.01 -19.39 -2.14
N TYR A 213 8.18 -20.33 -3.06
CA TYR A 213 8.72 -21.65 -2.73
C TYR A 213 9.79 -22.10 -3.72
N THR A 214 10.79 -22.80 -3.20
CA THR A 214 12.01 -23.15 -3.93
C THR A 214 11.89 -24.47 -4.70
N ASN A 215 12.91 -24.80 -5.50
CA ASN A 215 13.04 -26.11 -6.15
C ASN A 215 13.01 -27.27 -5.14
N GLY A 216 13.60 -27.07 -3.95
CA GLY A 216 13.59 -28.04 -2.86
C GLY A 216 12.18 -28.27 -2.31
N ALA A 217 11.44 -27.19 -2.05
CA ALA A 217 10.06 -27.27 -1.58
C ALA A 217 9.12 -27.89 -2.63
N LEU A 218 9.28 -27.52 -3.90
CA LEU A 218 8.52 -28.14 -5.00
C LEU A 218 8.76 -29.66 -5.07
N SER A 219 10.01 -30.10 -4.86
CA SER A 219 10.34 -31.52 -4.79
C SER A 219 9.64 -32.23 -3.62
N ASP A 220 9.67 -31.60 -2.45
CA ASP A 220 9.03 -32.08 -1.23
C ASP A 220 7.51 -32.22 -1.38
N TYR A 221 6.89 -31.35 -2.18
CA TYR A 221 5.47 -31.39 -2.54
C TYR A 221 5.15 -32.25 -3.77
N GLY A 222 6.10 -33.08 -4.22
CA GLY A 222 5.88 -34.09 -5.26
C GLY A 222 6.13 -33.62 -6.68
N ASN A 223 6.76 -32.45 -6.86
CA ASN A 223 6.94 -31.76 -8.14
C ASN A 223 5.60 -31.39 -8.81
N ASP A 224 4.65 -30.96 -7.99
CA ASP A 224 3.33 -30.50 -8.40
C ASP A 224 3.08 -29.12 -7.80
N GLU A 225 3.08 -28.09 -8.67
CA GLU A 225 2.90 -26.69 -8.29
C GLU A 225 1.53 -26.45 -7.66
N GLN A 226 0.46 -27.04 -8.22
CA GLN A 226 -0.88 -26.88 -7.66
C GLN A 226 -0.96 -27.49 -6.25
N ASN A 227 -0.29 -28.63 -6.04
CA ASN A 227 -0.19 -29.21 -4.70
C ASN A 227 0.64 -28.34 -3.74
N ALA A 228 1.75 -27.75 -4.20
CA ALA A 228 2.57 -26.85 -3.41
C ALA A 228 1.77 -25.60 -2.99
N GLU A 229 1.17 -24.91 -3.95
CA GLU A 229 0.38 -23.69 -3.74
C GLU A 229 -0.76 -23.91 -2.75
N SER A 230 -1.57 -24.96 -2.96
CA SER A 230 -2.69 -25.28 -2.06
C SER A 230 -2.24 -25.73 -0.67
N THR A 231 -1.07 -26.38 -0.55
CA THR A 231 -0.48 -26.73 0.76
C THR A 231 -0.03 -25.48 1.49
N ILE A 232 0.66 -24.57 0.82
CA ILE A 232 1.10 -23.29 1.38
C ILE A 232 -0.11 -22.43 1.79
N GLN A 233 -1.15 -22.37 0.95
CA GLN A 233 -2.39 -21.66 1.28
C GLN A 233 -3.03 -22.21 2.56
N SER A 234 -3.05 -23.54 2.75
CA SER A 234 -3.60 -24.13 3.98
C SER A 234 -2.82 -23.74 5.24
N VAL A 235 -1.52 -23.44 5.12
CA VAL A 235 -0.70 -22.95 6.23
C VAL A 235 -1.02 -21.48 6.56
N ILE A 236 -1.29 -20.65 5.53
CA ILE A 236 -1.76 -19.27 5.72
C ILE A 236 -3.17 -19.28 6.37
N ASP A 237 -4.02 -20.22 5.98
CA ASP A 237 -5.35 -20.41 6.56
C ASP A 237 -5.27 -20.80 8.06
N ASP A 238 -4.37 -21.74 8.41
CA ASP A 238 -4.07 -22.13 9.80
C ASP A 238 -3.55 -20.93 10.62
N ALA A 239 -2.67 -20.12 10.04
CA ALA A 239 -2.15 -18.91 10.66
C ALA A 239 -3.26 -17.90 11.01
N ASN A 240 -4.22 -17.70 10.11
CA ASN A 240 -5.38 -16.83 10.36
C ASN A 240 -6.27 -17.32 11.50
N VAL A 241 -6.41 -18.64 11.67
CA VAL A 241 -7.13 -19.20 12.83
C VAL A 241 -6.38 -18.96 14.13
N VAL A 242 -5.05 -19.11 14.14
CA VAL A 242 -4.22 -18.78 15.31
C VAL A 242 -4.37 -17.30 15.70
N LEU A 243 -4.40 -16.39 14.72
CA LEU A 243 -4.62 -14.96 14.96
C LEU A 243 -5.99 -14.67 15.57
N ALA A 244 -7.05 -15.24 14.97
CA ALA A 244 -8.42 -15.09 15.47
C ALA A 244 -8.58 -15.65 16.90
N ASN A 245 -8.04 -16.85 17.16
CA ASN A 245 -8.02 -17.48 18.48
C ASN A 245 -7.33 -16.63 19.54
N SER A 246 -6.36 -15.83 19.11
CA SER A 246 -5.54 -15.01 19.98
C SER A 246 -6.14 -13.62 20.23
N GLU A 247 -7.33 -13.32 19.70
CA GLU A 247 -7.96 -11.99 19.76
C GLU A 247 -7.06 -10.91 19.12
N ILE A 248 -6.41 -11.25 18.01
CA ILE A 248 -5.55 -10.33 17.25
C ILE A 248 -6.36 -9.78 16.08
N THR A 249 -6.49 -8.45 15.99
CA THR A 249 -7.22 -7.74 14.92
C THR A 249 -6.35 -7.56 13.67
N LEU A 250 -5.83 -8.67 13.16
CA LEU A 250 -4.99 -8.78 11.98
C LEU A 250 -5.38 -10.03 11.21
N ARG A 251 -5.43 -9.93 9.88
CA ARG A 251 -5.61 -11.05 8.96
C ARG A 251 -4.49 -11.06 7.93
N LEU A 252 -3.92 -12.23 7.71
CA LEU A 252 -3.01 -12.48 6.59
C LEU A 252 -3.83 -12.67 5.31
N GLU A 253 -3.46 -11.95 4.27
CA GLU A 253 -3.96 -12.12 2.92
C GLU A 253 -2.83 -12.61 2.02
N SER A 254 -3.08 -13.64 1.22
CA SER A 254 -2.10 -14.09 0.23
C SER A 254 -1.99 -13.03 -0.87
N ALA A 255 -0.80 -12.44 -1.03
CA ALA A 255 -0.49 -11.56 -2.15
C ALA A 255 -0.16 -12.35 -3.42
N GLY A 256 0.17 -13.63 -3.27
CA GLY A 256 0.60 -14.54 -4.32
C GLY A 256 1.30 -15.75 -3.69
N ILE A 257 1.23 -16.89 -4.35
CA ILE A 257 2.04 -18.07 -4.02
C ILE A 257 2.77 -18.52 -5.27
N GLU A 258 4.10 -18.47 -5.28
CA GLU A 258 4.87 -18.59 -6.52
C GLU A 258 6.09 -19.48 -6.39
N HIS A 259 6.32 -20.30 -7.43
CA HIS A 259 7.54 -21.06 -7.55
C HIS A 259 8.70 -20.18 -8.01
N VAL A 260 9.84 -20.29 -7.35
CA VAL A 260 11.07 -19.60 -7.72
C VAL A 260 12.12 -20.64 -8.08
N ASP A 261 12.76 -20.49 -9.25
CA ASP A 261 13.86 -21.34 -9.70
C ASP A 261 15.14 -21.05 -8.90
N TYR A 262 15.11 -21.45 -7.64
CA TYR A 262 16.15 -21.27 -6.65
C TYR A 262 16.40 -22.60 -5.94
N ASP A 263 17.66 -23.01 -5.89
CA ASP A 263 18.11 -24.19 -5.16
C ASP A 263 18.50 -23.77 -3.74
N ASP A 264 17.95 -24.46 -2.74
CA ASP A 264 18.18 -24.09 -1.33
C ASP A 264 19.66 -24.16 -0.93
N GLU A 265 20.11 -23.18 -0.14
CA GLU A 265 21.42 -23.21 0.48
C GLU A 265 21.49 -24.24 1.62
N VAL A 266 22.71 -24.60 2.03
CA VAL A 266 22.92 -25.58 3.10
C VAL A 266 22.41 -25.08 4.46
N ARG A 267 22.42 -23.76 4.67
CA ARG A 267 22.02 -23.10 5.92
C ARG A 267 20.83 -22.19 5.64
N ILE A 268 19.83 -22.21 6.53
CA ILE A 268 18.65 -21.36 6.40
C ILE A 268 18.99 -19.86 6.54
N GLU A 269 20.04 -19.52 7.28
CA GLU A 269 20.55 -18.15 7.37
C GLU A 269 21.07 -17.65 6.01
N ASP A 270 21.69 -18.53 5.23
CA ASP A 270 22.22 -18.17 3.91
C ASP A 270 21.08 -17.96 2.90
N ASP A 271 19.95 -18.68 3.03
CA ASP A 271 18.73 -18.44 2.25
C ASP A 271 18.03 -17.14 2.65
N LEU A 272 17.94 -16.83 3.95
CA LEU A 272 17.34 -15.58 4.41
C LEU A 272 18.16 -14.38 3.91
N ASP A 273 19.49 -14.45 4.00
CA ASP A 273 20.38 -13.46 3.40
C ASP A 273 20.20 -13.40 1.88
N ALA A 274 20.12 -14.54 1.20
CA ALA A 274 19.95 -14.59 -0.25
C ALA A 274 18.63 -13.93 -0.70
N LEU A 275 17.52 -14.23 -0.01
CA LEU A 275 16.21 -13.62 -0.23
C LEU A 275 16.25 -12.13 0.04
N THR A 276 16.75 -11.72 1.22
CA THR A 276 16.79 -10.32 1.64
C THR A 276 17.63 -9.47 0.68
N PHE A 277 18.72 -10.04 0.17
CA PHE A 277 19.68 -9.31 -0.66
C PHE A 277 19.61 -9.64 -2.15
N ALA A 278 18.60 -10.38 -2.59
CA ALA A 278 18.35 -10.73 -4.00
C ALA A 278 19.63 -11.23 -4.71
N THR A 279 20.29 -12.24 -4.14
CA THR A 279 21.63 -12.66 -4.61
C THR A 279 21.62 -13.42 -5.94
N THR A 280 20.44 -13.73 -6.48
CA THR A 280 20.22 -14.39 -7.77
C THR A 280 19.14 -13.66 -8.56
N ASP A 281 19.12 -13.83 -9.89
CA ASP A 281 18.08 -13.25 -10.76
C ASP A 281 16.67 -13.73 -10.35
N ALA A 282 16.53 -14.99 -9.94
CA ALA A 282 15.24 -15.54 -9.50
C ALA A 282 14.77 -14.90 -8.18
N LEU A 283 15.67 -14.63 -7.24
CA LEU A 283 15.33 -13.95 -6.00
C LEU A 283 15.14 -12.44 -6.20
N PHE A 284 15.75 -11.86 -7.22
CA PHE A 284 15.43 -10.52 -7.64
C PHE A 284 14.00 -10.40 -8.17
N ASP A 285 13.54 -11.39 -8.95
CA ASP A 285 12.15 -11.42 -9.43
C ASP A 285 11.16 -11.48 -8.25
N VAL A 286 11.53 -12.08 -7.11
CA VAL A 286 10.70 -12.04 -5.89
C VAL A 286 10.52 -10.63 -5.35
N HIS A 287 11.55 -9.78 -5.40
CA HIS A 287 11.43 -8.37 -4.99
C HIS A 287 10.57 -7.57 -5.96
N LEU A 288 10.66 -7.87 -7.25
CA LEU A 288 9.77 -7.33 -8.28
C LEU A 288 8.32 -7.70 -7.97
N GLU A 289 8.03 -8.98 -7.75
CA GLU A 289 6.68 -9.45 -7.44
C GLU A 289 6.18 -8.92 -6.10
N ARG A 290 7.05 -8.73 -5.10
CA ARG A 290 6.69 -8.09 -3.84
C ARG A 290 6.13 -6.67 -4.06
N GLU A 291 6.76 -5.90 -4.95
CA GLU A 291 6.30 -4.55 -5.29
C GLU A 291 5.04 -4.58 -6.17
N VAL A 292 4.96 -5.47 -7.18
CA VAL A 292 3.79 -5.63 -8.05
C VAL A 292 2.56 -6.06 -7.26
N GLN A 293 2.71 -7.03 -6.35
CA GLN A 293 1.60 -7.57 -5.57
C GLN A 293 1.32 -6.75 -4.30
N GLU A 294 2.05 -5.64 -4.07
CA GLU A 294 1.95 -4.81 -2.87
C GLU A 294 2.04 -5.64 -1.57
N ALA A 295 2.97 -6.59 -1.53
CA ALA A 295 3.13 -7.51 -0.41
C ALA A 295 3.93 -6.86 0.74
N ASP A 296 3.29 -6.76 1.91
CA ASP A 296 3.90 -6.25 3.14
C ASP A 296 5.03 -7.16 3.64
N ILE A 297 4.84 -8.48 3.52
CA ILE A 297 5.79 -9.51 3.98
C ILE A 297 6.12 -10.46 2.82
N VAL A 298 7.35 -10.97 2.77
CA VAL A 298 7.69 -12.15 1.95
C VAL A 298 8.06 -13.34 2.84
N MET A 299 7.45 -14.48 2.58
CA MET A 299 7.82 -15.75 3.18
C MET A 299 8.38 -16.69 2.11
N MET A 300 9.55 -17.29 2.34
CA MET A 300 10.09 -18.34 1.49
C MET A 300 9.90 -19.71 2.14
N VAL A 301 9.26 -20.63 1.43
CA VAL A 301 9.16 -22.04 1.79
C VAL A 301 10.24 -22.83 1.07
N ARG A 302 11.15 -23.44 1.82
CA ARG A 302 12.29 -24.22 1.30
C ARG A 302 12.17 -25.71 1.61
N GLY A 303 12.95 -26.53 0.91
CA GLY A 303 13.06 -27.95 1.21
C GLY A 303 13.74 -28.21 2.55
N VAL A 304 13.54 -29.42 3.10
CA VAL A 304 14.06 -29.80 4.43
C VAL A 304 15.59 -29.70 4.52
N ALA A 305 16.12 -28.87 5.42
CA ALA A 305 17.55 -28.79 5.67
C ALA A 305 17.95 -28.57 7.13
N GLY A 306 18.79 -29.47 7.66
CA GLY A 306 19.49 -29.27 8.93
C GLY A 306 18.61 -29.34 10.18
N ASN A 307 19.02 -28.61 11.22
CA ASN A 307 18.38 -28.63 12.55
C ASN A 307 17.53 -27.39 12.85
N THR A 308 17.74 -26.29 12.11
CA THR A 308 17.00 -25.03 12.25
C THR A 308 15.99 -24.97 11.12
N CYS A 309 14.70 -24.95 11.45
CA CYS A 309 13.66 -25.15 10.43
C CYS A 309 12.82 -23.91 10.09
N GLY A 310 13.16 -22.76 10.67
CA GLY A 310 12.55 -21.45 10.41
C GLY A 310 13.44 -20.32 10.90
N LEU A 311 13.40 -19.19 10.19
CA LEU A 311 14.13 -17.97 10.53
C LEU A 311 13.50 -16.74 9.88
N ALA A 312 13.37 -15.65 10.63
CA ALA A 312 12.95 -14.35 10.11
C ALA A 312 13.71 -13.19 10.77
N TRP A 313 13.63 -12.03 10.14
CA TRP A 313 14.05 -10.78 10.77
C TRP A 313 13.04 -10.34 11.84
N LEU A 314 13.55 -9.70 12.89
CA LEU A 314 12.74 -9.16 13.98
C LEU A 314 12.41 -7.69 13.72
N LEU A 315 11.13 -7.31 13.79
CA LEU A 315 10.76 -5.90 13.90
C LEU A 315 11.29 -5.32 15.21
N GLU A 316 12.26 -4.41 15.15
CA GLU A 316 12.91 -3.84 16.34
C GLU A 316 12.35 -2.48 16.73
N GLN A 317 11.75 -1.73 15.80
CA GLN A 317 11.10 -0.45 16.11
C GLN A 317 9.76 -0.32 15.39
N PRO A 318 8.66 -0.02 16.11
CA PRO A 318 7.32 0.11 15.52
C PRO A 318 7.14 1.37 14.62
N SER A 319 8.22 1.98 14.12
CA SER A 319 8.19 3.20 13.31
C SER A 319 9.42 3.39 12.42
N SER A 320 10.25 2.35 12.19
CA SER A 320 11.46 2.49 11.36
C SER A 320 11.13 2.23 9.89
N ALA A 321 11.54 3.14 9.02
CA ALA A 321 11.47 2.95 7.56
C ALA A 321 12.42 1.83 7.06
N LEU A 322 13.29 1.30 7.92
CA LEU A 322 14.22 0.20 7.60
C LEU A 322 13.55 -1.17 7.65
N ASP A 323 12.60 -1.38 8.56
CA ASP A 323 12.08 -2.71 8.90
C ASP A 323 11.27 -3.34 7.75
N ASP A 324 10.78 -2.54 6.81
CA ASP A 324 10.07 -2.99 5.62
C ASP A 324 10.97 -3.79 4.64
N GLU A 325 12.19 -3.30 4.36
CA GLU A 325 13.12 -4.02 3.46
C GLU A 325 13.56 -5.37 4.05
N PHE A 326 13.44 -5.52 5.37
CA PHE A 326 13.75 -6.74 6.10
C PHE A 326 12.51 -7.56 6.48
N ALA A 327 11.30 -7.24 5.99
CA ALA A 327 10.08 -8.00 6.28
C ALA A 327 10.03 -9.35 5.51
N MET A 328 11.04 -10.19 5.77
CA MET A 328 11.33 -11.43 5.08
C MET A 328 11.51 -12.57 6.09
N GLY A 329 11.02 -13.76 5.76
CA GLY A 329 11.24 -14.97 6.53
C GLY A 329 11.41 -16.20 5.65
N VAL A 330 12.07 -17.23 6.18
CA VAL A 330 12.30 -18.52 5.53
C VAL A 330 11.83 -19.64 6.45
N ILE A 331 11.16 -20.66 5.90
CA ILE A 331 10.61 -21.79 6.65
C ILE A 331 10.72 -23.09 5.85
N ASP A 332 11.04 -24.20 6.54
CA ASP A 332 11.07 -25.53 5.93
C ASP A 332 9.66 -26.12 5.76
N THR A 333 9.47 -26.91 4.69
CA THR A 333 8.22 -27.64 4.37
C THR A 333 7.66 -28.48 5.53
N VAL A 334 8.51 -28.97 6.44
CA VAL A 334 8.10 -29.81 7.60
C VAL A 334 7.77 -29.01 8.87
N CYS A 335 8.17 -27.74 8.94
CA CYS A 335 7.91 -26.88 10.10
C CYS A 335 6.83 -25.83 9.84
N ALA A 336 6.57 -25.50 8.57
CA ALA A 336 5.44 -24.66 8.19
C ALA A 336 4.09 -25.18 8.75
N PRO A 337 3.76 -26.49 8.72
CA PRO A 337 2.45 -27.01 9.14
C PRO A 337 2.17 -26.99 10.66
N ALA A 338 0.94 -27.33 11.01
CA ALA A 338 0.30 -27.05 12.30
C ALA A 338 0.94 -27.63 13.57
N LYS A 339 1.71 -28.72 13.52
CA LYS A 339 2.39 -29.20 14.75
C LYS A 339 3.43 -28.21 15.25
N GLN A 340 4.20 -27.64 14.31
CA GLN A 340 5.17 -26.60 14.64
C GLN A 340 4.59 -25.21 14.49
N ARG A 341 3.56 -24.97 13.68
CA ARG A 341 3.04 -23.61 13.41
C ARG A 341 4.18 -22.65 13.05
N GLY A 342 5.18 -23.16 12.33
CA GLY A 342 6.43 -22.44 12.07
C GLY A 342 6.19 -21.22 11.20
N TYR A 343 5.29 -21.30 10.22
CA TYR A 343 4.98 -20.17 9.35
C TYR A 343 4.50 -18.94 10.14
N ILE A 344 3.46 -19.10 10.98
CA ILE A 344 2.93 -18.00 11.80
C ILE A 344 3.88 -17.61 12.94
N HIS A 345 4.80 -18.51 13.34
CA HIS A 345 5.87 -18.18 14.27
C HIS A 345 6.85 -17.17 13.64
N GLU A 346 7.35 -17.45 12.43
CA GLU A 346 8.25 -16.54 11.72
C GLU A 346 7.58 -15.20 11.37
N VAL A 347 6.32 -15.23 10.89
CA VAL A 347 5.52 -14.01 10.70
C VAL A 347 5.37 -13.24 12.02
N GLY A 348 5.28 -13.95 13.15
CA GLY A 348 5.28 -13.35 14.47
C GLY A 348 6.53 -12.50 14.76
N HIS A 349 7.72 -12.93 14.33
CA HIS A 349 8.95 -12.14 14.46
C HIS A 349 8.94 -10.88 13.60
N ILE A 350 8.44 -10.99 12.37
CA ILE A 350 8.27 -9.84 11.47
C ILE A 350 7.25 -8.83 12.06
N LEU A 351 6.33 -9.31 12.90
CA LEU A 351 5.41 -8.47 13.69
C LEU A 351 5.96 -8.06 15.07
N GLY A 352 7.21 -8.37 15.39
CA GLY A 352 7.92 -7.94 16.60
C GLY A 352 7.74 -8.83 17.83
N ALA A 353 7.18 -10.03 17.67
CA ALA A 353 7.05 -11.00 18.75
C ALA A 353 8.39 -11.67 19.07
N GLY A 354 8.58 -11.99 20.36
CA GLY A 354 9.77 -12.68 20.86
C GLY A 354 9.46 -13.99 21.56
N HIS A 355 10.51 -14.76 21.83
CA HIS A 355 10.41 -16.10 22.41
C HIS A 355 10.12 -16.09 23.92
N GLY A 356 10.78 -15.19 24.67
CA GLY A 356 10.54 -14.92 26.08
C GLY A 356 11.68 -15.29 27.04
N ASP A 357 12.90 -15.57 26.55
CA ASP A 357 13.96 -16.13 27.39
C ASP A 357 15.05 -15.10 27.79
N GLN A 358 15.11 -13.93 27.12
CA GLN A 358 16.05 -12.84 27.41
C GLN A 358 15.46 -11.44 27.08
N PRO A 359 16.01 -10.34 27.63
CA PRO A 359 15.73 -8.98 27.15
C PRO A 359 16.26 -8.76 25.73
N GLY A 360 15.44 -8.19 24.82
CA GLY A 360 15.79 -7.95 23.41
C GLY A 360 15.29 -9.02 22.44
N ASP A 361 14.52 -9.99 22.94
CA ASP A 361 13.95 -11.11 22.18
C ASP A 361 12.74 -10.69 21.31
N GLY A 362 12.14 -9.52 21.60
CA GLY A 362 11.05 -8.93 20.82
C GLY A 362 10.96 -7.42 21.00
N VAL A 363 10.09 -6.77 20.22
CA VAL A 363 10.02 -5.30 20.10
C VAL A 363 9.63 -4.58 21.40
N PHE A 364 8.81 -5.23 22.24
CA PHE A 364 8.39 -4.71 23.53
C PHE A 364 8.86 -5.60 24.68
N SER A 365 8.93 -5.02 25.87
CA SER A 365 9.31 -5.75 27.09
C SER A 365 8.36 -6.91 27.49
N TYR A 366 7.21 -7.03 26.83
CA TYR A 366 6.22 -8.11 26.99
C TYR A 366 6.08 -9.00 25.74
N SER A 367 6.86 -8.74 24.67
CA SER A 367 6.92 -9.56 23.46
C SER A 367 7.59 -10.90 23.76
N ALA A 368 6.89 -11.79 24.44
CA ALA A 368 7.43 -13.04 24.93
C ALA A 368 6.39 -14.16 24.86
N GLY A 369 6.81 -15.33 24.38
CA GLY A 369 6.03 -16.54 24.41
C GLY A 369 5.79 -17.06 25.83
N TYR A 370 4.81 -17.96 25.94
CA TYR A 370 4.44 -18.65 27.16
C TYR A 370 4.64 -20.16 27.05
N ASN A 371 5.41 -20.73 27.97
CA ASN A 371 5.60 -22.17 28.13
C ASN A 371 5.15 -22.58 29.53
N SER A 372 4.19 -23.50 29.63
CA SER A 372 3.66 -24.00 30.90
C SER A 372 4.43 -25.19 31.47
N GLY A 373 5.31 -25.79 30.67
CA GLY A 373 5.96 -27.08 30.90
C GLY A 373 5.16 -28.28 30.35
N THR A 374 3.90 -28.10 29.99
CA THR A 374 3.01 -29.13 29.42
C THR A 374 2.49 -28.78 28.03
N TYR A 375 2.44 -27.50 27.69
CA TYR A 375 2.12 -26.94 26.38
C TYR A 375 2.87 -25.61 26.23
N ARG A 376 2.92 -25.08 25.01
CA ARG A 376 3.56 -23.80 24.71
C ARG A 376 2.80 -23.02 23.65
N THR A 377 2.77 -21.70 23.76
CA THR A 377 2.20 -20.80 22.73
C THR A 377 3.11 -20.73 21.51
N VAL A 378 2.61 -20.17 20.41
CA VAL A 378 3.30 -20.07 19.11
C VAL A 378 4.78 -19.67 19.24
N MET A 379 5.08 -18.57 19.92
CA MET A 379 6.46 -18.07 20.03
C MET A 379 7.33 -18.79 21.06
N ALA A 380 6.79 -19.63 21.94
CA ALA A 380 7.58 -20.18 23.03
C ALA A 380 8.45 -21.37 22.58
N TYR A 381 9.71 -21.39 22.99
CA TYR A 381 10.57 -22.57 22.89
C TYR A 381 10.03 -23.74 23.71
N ALA A 382 10.34 -24.97 23.31
CA ALA A 382 10.00 -26.17 24.07
C ALA A 382 10.82 -26.29 25.38
N ASN A 383 12.02 -25.72 25.48
CA ASN A 383 12.83 -25.76 26.71
C ASN A 383 12.97 -27.16 27.34
N GLY A 384 13.01 -28.21 26.49
CA GLY A 384 13.14 -29.60 26.89
C GLY A 384 11.86 -30.27 27.44
N CYS A 385 10.69 -29.62 27.40
CA CYS A 385 9.41 -30.19 27.87
C CYS A 385 8.86 -31.31 26.97
N GLY A 386 9.23 -31.35 25.69
CA GLY A 386 8.56 -32.21 24.68
C GLY A 386 7.07 -31.87 24.49
N CYS A 387 6.67 -30.65 24.82
CA CYS A 387 5.28 -30.21 24.88
C CYS A 387 4.79 -29.60 23.55
N ASP A 388 3.54 -29.90 23.22
CA ASP A 388 2.92 -29.45 21.98
C ASP A 388 2.67 -27.94 21.99
N ARG A 389 2.78 -27.36 20.79
CA ARG A 389 2.47 -25.96 20.54
C ARG A 389 0.96 -25.84 20.39
N ILE A 390 0.33 -24.89 21.06
CA ILE A 390 -1.13 -24.62 20.99
C ILE A 390 -1.41 -23.47 20.02
N PRO A 391 -2.63 -23.38 19.43
CA PRO A 391 -2.96 -22.38 18.41
C PRO A 391 -3.27 -20.99 19.00
N PHE A 392 -2.40 -20.55 19.91
CA PHE A 392 -2.53 -19.27 20.60
C PHE A 392 -1.17 -18.57 20.67
N PHE A 393 -1.16 -17.28 20.37
CA PHE A 393 -0.13 -16.37 20.86
C PHE A 393 -0.33 -16.15 22.37
N SER A 394 0.75 -15.77 23.05
CA SER A 394 0.70 -15.54 24.48
C SER A 394 -0.14 -14.31 24.83
N ALA A 395 -0.90 -14.41 25.93
CA ALA A 395 -1.73 -13.32 26.46
C ALA A 395 -2.01 -13.54 27.96
N PRO A 396 -2.20 -12.48 28.78
CA PRO A 396 -2.52 -12.58 30.20
C PRO A 396 -3.97 -13.04 30.48
N ARG A 397 -4.45 -14.08 29.78
CA ARG A 397 -5.77 -14.68 29.94
C ARG A 397 -5.71 -16.21 30.02
N THR A 398 -6.86 -16.82 30.24
CA THR A 398 -7.02 -18.27 30.30
C THR A 398 -7.97 -18.77 29.23
N VAL A 399 -7.69 -19.95 28.68
CA VAL A 399 -8.56 -20.72 27.80
C VAL A 399 -9.19 -21.84 28.62
N THR A 400 -10.47 -22.12 28.44
CA THR A 400 -11.14 -23.23 29.14
C THR A 400 -11.42 -24.33 28.14
N ASP A 401 -10.98 -25.52 28.49
CA ASP A 401 -11.14 -26.74 27.73
C ASP A 401 -11.84 -27.77 28.61
N ASP A 402 -12.73 -28.58 28.04
CA ASP A 402 -13.54 -29.51 28.82
C ASP A 402 -12.73 -30.69 29.38
N ASP A 403 -11.62 -31.06 28.71
CA ASP A 403 -10.78 -32.19 29.07
C ASP A 403 -9.55 -31.79 29.90
N VAL A 404 -8.92 -30.65 29.61
CA VAL A 404 -7.76 -30.15 30.35
C VAL A 404 -8.08 -29.01 31.34
N GLY A 405 -9.30 -28.50 31.34
CA GLY A 405 -9.78 -27.46 32.23
C GLY A 405 -9.29 -26.06 31.85
N THR A 406 -9.41 -25.10 32.77
CA THR A 406 -8.96 -23.72 32.53
C THR A 406 -7.43 -23.60 32.61
N VAL A 407 -6.80 -23.28 31.49
CA VAL A 407 -5.34 -23.14 31.35
C VAL A 407 -4.92 -21.70 31.02
N PRO A 408 -3.88 -21.15 31.67
CA PRO A 408 -3.32 -19.84 31.30
C PRO A 408 -2.53 -19.90 29.99
N ILE A 409 -2.61 -18.88 29.14
CA ILE A 409 -1.81 -18.80 27.90
C ILE A 409 -0.76 -17.68 27.94
N GLY A 410 -0.51 -17.08 29.11
CA GLY A 410 0.47 -16.01 29.23
C GLY A 410 0.39 -15.26 30.55
N THR A 411 1.22 -14.23 30.66
CA THR A 411 1.32 -13.35 31.82
C THR A 411 1.43 -11.91 31.33
N ALA A 412 1.43 -10.93 32.24
CA ALA A 412 1.57 -9.52 31.85
C ALA A 412 2.91 -9.19 31.16
N SER A 413 3.92 -10.06 31.28
CA SER A 413 5.20 -9.95 30.57
C SER A 413 5.35 -10.98 29.45
N GLN A 414 4.30 -11.72 29.12
CA GLN A 414 4.26 -12.74 28.06
C GLN A 414 2.95 -12.54 27.30
N ASP A 415 2.95 -11.55 26.43
CA ASP A 415 1.77 -11.00 25.77
C ASP A 415 2.07 -10.63 24.32
N ASN A 416 2.40 -11.64 23.51
CA ASN A 416 2.60 -11.45 22.07
C ASN A 416 1.29 -11.07 21.36
N SER A 417 0.12 -11.41 21.91
CA SER A 417 -1.16 -10.97 21.34
C SER A 417 -1.29 -9.45 21.38
N ARG A 418 -0.84 -8.81 22.46
CA ARG A 418 -0.74 -7.35 22.53
C ARG A 418 0.31 -6.81 21.55
N THR A 419 1.48 -7.43 21.49
CA THR A 419 2.54 -7.02 20.55
C THR A 419 2.01 -6.96 19.12
N LEU A 420 1.40 -8.05 18.63
CA LEU A 420 0.88 -8.13 17.26
C LEU A 420 -0.24 -7.11 17.00
N ASN A 421 -1.13 -6.86 17.96
CA ASN A 421 -2.16 -5.82 17.82
C ASN A 421 -1.56 -4.40 17.73
N GLU A 422 -0.48 -4.12 18.47
CA GLU A 422 0.18 -2.81 18.45
C GLU A 422 1.04 -2.58 17.21
N THR A 423 1.57 -3.65 16.60
CA THR A 423 2.41 -3.58 15.39
C THR A 423 1.64 -3.86 14.10
N ALA A 424 0.41 -4.39 14.18
CA ALA A 424 -0.40 -4.75 13.00
C ALA A 424 -0.56 -3.59 12.00
N SER A 425 -0.84 -2.39 12.49
CA SER A 425 -0.99 -1.21 11.61
C SER A 425 0.35 -0.74 11.03
N VAL A 426 1.47 -1.02 11.69
CA VAL A 426 2.80 -0.68 11.18
C VAL A 426 3.13 -1.59 10.00
N VAL A 427 2.97 -2.90 10.18
CA VAL A 427 3.31 -3.90 9.16
C VAL A 427 2.33 -3.90 7.99
N ALA A 428 1.02 -3.73 8.23
CA ALA A 428 0.02 -3.53 7.18
C ALA A 428 0.21 -2.24 6.36
N ASN A 429 1.12 -1.38 6.84
CA ASN A 429 1.56 -0.14 6.23
C ASN A 429 3.05 -0.18 5.83
N PHE A 430 3.65 -1.35 5.62
CA PHE A 430 4.99 -1.40 5.02
C PHE A 430 4.98 -0.95 3.56
N ARG A 431 3.91 -1.24 2.81
CA ARG A 431 3.81 -0.87 1.38
C ARG A 431 2.63 0.05 0.95
N PRO A 432 2.08 0.99 1.75
CA PRO A 432 1.14 1.98 1.26
C PRO A 432 1.96 3.07 0.55
N PHE A 433 1.79 3.19 -0.76
CA PHE A 433 2.40 4.28 -1.50
C PHE A 433 1.88 5.62 -0.95
N PRO A 434 2.78 6.59 -0.65
CA PRO A 434 2.38 7.89 -0.11
C PRO A 434 1.54 8.70 -1.11
N LEU A 435 1.72 8.39 -2.39
CA LEU A 435 1.01 8.93 -3.54
C LEU A 435 1.21 7.94 -4.69
N MET A 436 0.12 7.50 -5.30
CA MET A 436 0.14 6.67 -6.49
C MET A 436 0.13 7.56 -7.73
N PRO A 437 1.11 7.45 -8.64
CA PRO A 437 0.98 8.06 -9.95
C PRO A 437 -0.16 7.38 -10.72
N THR A 438 -0.81 8.12 -11.59
CA THR A 438 -1.72 7.56 -12.60
C THR A 438 -1.15 7.85 -13.97
N LEU A 439 -1.57 7.12 -15.00
CA LEU A 439 -1.40 7.62 -16.36
C LEU A 439 -2.10 8.99 -16.45
N PRO A 440 -1.38 10.06 -16.86
CA PRO A 440 -1.95 11.40 -16.84
C PRO A 440 -3.19 11.51 -17.73
N GLY A 441 -4.34 11.81 -17.10
CA GLY A 441 -5.65 11.79 -17.74
C GLY A 441 -6.38 13.13 -17.68
N ARG A 442 -6.98 13.57 -18.78
CA ARG A 442 -7.81 14.79 -18.80
C ARG A 442 -9.21 14.55 -18.24
N LEU A 443 -9.50 15.02 -17.03
CA LEU A 443 -10.80 14.88 -16.36
C LEU A 443 -11.84 15.91 -16.81
N LEU A 444 -11.41 17.13 -17.14
CA LEU A 444 -12.30 18.23 -17.53
C LEU A 444 -11.61 19.15 -18.54
N ASP A 445 -12.30 19.45 -19.64
CA ASP A 445 -11.96 20.57 -20.50
C ASP A 445 -13.23 21.30 -20.92
N THR A 446 -13.32 22.56 -20.52
CA THR A 446 -14.52 23.36 -20.78
C THR A 446 -14.45 24.13 -22.10
N ARG A 447 -13.39 23.95 -22.88
CA ARG A 447 -13.21 24.59 -24.20
C ARG A 447 -14.01 23.77 -25.23
N PRO A 448 -14.70 24.42 -26.19
CA PRO A 448 -15.57 23.71 -27.11
C PRO A 448 -14.84 22.70 -27.99
N GLY A 449 -15.31 21.45 -27.99
CA GLY A 449 -14.85 20.40 -28.91
C GLY A 449 -13.51 19.76 -28.54
N GLU A 450 -13.09 19.90 -27.28
CA GLU A 450 -11.98 19.15 -26.72
C GLU A 450 -12.54 17.89 -26.02
N ASP A 451 -11.87 16.76 -26.20
CA ASP A 451 -12.27 15.50 -25.57
C ASP A 451 -11.59 15.33 -24.20
N THR A 452 -12.29 14.70 -23.25
CA THR A 452 -11.71 14.09 -22.04
C THR A 452 -11.45 12.59 -22.31
N PHE A 453 -10.66 11.92 -21.48
CA PHE A 453 -10.36 10.50 -21.70
C PHE A 453 -11.60 9.59 -21.57
N ASP A 454 -12.66 10.07 -20.91
CA ASP A 454 -13.91 9.36 -20.62
C ASP A 454 -15.15 9.98 -21.27
N GLU A 455 -14.96 10.89 -22.24
CA GLU A 455 -16.04 11.61 -22.94
C GLU A 455 -17.00 12.41 -22.01
N TYR A 456 -16.54 12.78 -20.80
CA TYR A 456 -17.22 13.74 -19.93
C TYR A 456 -17.24 15.15 -20.55
N GLN A 457 -18.25 15.40 -21.39
CA GLN A 457 -18.43 16.67 -22.09
C GLN A 457 -19.11 17.72 -21.19
N ASP A 458 -18.32 18.64 -20.65
CA ASP A 458 -18.80 19.84 -19.97
C ASP A 458 -18.34 21.12 -20.70
N ASP A 459 -18.87 21.29 -21.90
CA ASP A 459 -18.60 22.44 -22.77
C ASP A 459 -19.16 23.74 -22.17
N GLY A 460 -18.29 24.72 -22.00
CA GLY A 460 -18.73 26.09 -21.74
C GLY A 460 -17.89 26.82 -20.71
N ARG A 461 -17.61 28.07 -21.03
CA ARG A 461 -16.85 28.95 -20.15
C ARG A 461 -17.54 29.10 -18.80
N ARG A 462 -16.79 28.90 -17.71
CA ARG A 462 -17.28 29.10 -16.35
C ARG A 462 -17.53 30.60 -16.14
N THR A 463 -18.65 30.95 -15.52
CA THR A 463 -18.99 32.34 -15.24
C THR A 463 -18.20 32.87 -14.04
N ALA A 464 -18.05 34.20 -13.93
CA ALA A 464 -17.41 34.78 -12.76
C ALA A 464 -18.18 34.41 -11.48
N ARG A 465 -17.44 34.02 -10.44
CA ARG A 465 -17.92 33.60 -9.11
C ARG A 465 -18.82 32.37 -9.11
N SER A 466 -18.59 31.44 -10.04
CA SER A 466 -19.27 30.13 -10.02
C SER A 466 -18.41 29.06 -9.35
N VAL A 467 -19.07 28.03 -8.85
CA VAL A 467 -18.45 26.78 -8.39
C VAL A 467 -18.80 25.68 -9.38
N THR A 468 -17.80 24.88 -9.76
CA THR A 468 -17.96 23.67 -10.59
C THR A 468 -17.68 22.46 -9.71
N SER A 469 -18.62 21.52 -9.59
CA SER A 469 -18.37 20.19 -8.99
C SER A 469 -17.72 19.31 -10.04
N LEU A 470 -16.67 18.58 -9.67
CA LEU A 470 -15.98 17.64 -10.52
C LEU A 470 -15.88 16.29 -9.78
N PRO A 471 -16.60 15.26 -10.23
CA PRO A 471 -16.38 13.89 -9.76
C PRO A 471 -14.97 13.43 -10.17
N VAL A 472 -14.24 12.81 -9.25
CA VAL A 472 -12.86 12.34 -9.48
C VAL A 472 -12.71 10.86 -9.16
N ALA A 473 -13.13 10.42 -7.98
CA ALA A 473 -12.98 9.03 -7.58
C ALA A 473 -13.69 8.07 -8.55
N GLY A 474 -13.05 6.95 -8.86
CA GLY A 474 -13.50 6.01 -9.90
C GLY A 474 -13.30 6.49 -11.34
N ARG A 475 -12.55 7.58 -11.58
CA ARG A 475 -12.20 8.09 -12.92
C ARG A 475 -10.68 8.22 -13.07
N GLY A 476 -10.16 7.87 -14.24
CA GLY A 476 -8.76 8.11 -14.60
C GLY A 476 -7.78 7.42 -13.66
N GLU A 477 -8.04 6.14 -13.39
CA GLU A 477 -7.26 5.27 -12.48
C GLU A 477 -7.29 5.70 -11.00
N VAL A 478 -8.08 6.71 -10.62
CA VAL A 478 -8.30 7.06 -9.22
C VAL A 478 -9.28 6.06 -8.59
N PRO A 479 -8.92 5.33 -7.51
CA PRO A 479 -9.81 4.44 -6.78
C PRO A 479 -11.02 5.17 -6.18
N ALA A 480 -12.06 4.41 -5.83
CA ALA A 480 -13.31 4.97 -5.28
C ALA A 480 -13.13 5.48 -3.84
N ASP A 481 -12.15 4.96 -3.13
CA ASP A 481 -11.77 5.21 -1.74
C ASP A 481 -10.53 6.11 -1.60
N ALA A 482 -10.07 6.73 -2.68
CA ALA A 482 -8.95 7.66 -2.61
C ALA A 482 -9.26 8.85 -1.66
N ASP A 483 -8.30 9.19 -0.81
CA ASP A 483 -8.40 10.30 0.15
C ASP A 483 -8.18 11.67 -0.51
N ALA A 484 -7.32 11.70 -1.53
CA ALA A 484 -6.99 12.91 -2.28
C ALA A 484 -6.52 12.62 -3.70
N VAL A 485 -6.49 13.66 -4.51
CA VAL A 485 -6.02 13.61 -5.90
C VAL A 485 -4.97 14.67 -6.16
N MET A 486 -3.96 14.33 -6.97
CA MET A 486 -3.04 15.28 -7.55
C MET A 486 -3.54 15.73 -8.93
N LEU A 487 -3.90 17.00 -9.05
CA LEU A 487 -4.45 17.60 -10.26
C LEU A 487 -3.49 18.63 -10.84
N ASN A 488 -3.41 18.73 -12.17
CA ASN A 488 -3.00 19.96 -12.83
C ASN A 488 -4.25 20.75 -13.25
N VAL A 489 -4.43 21.94 -12.66
CA VAL A 489 -5.58 22.80 -12.92
C VAL A 489 -5.13 24.05 -13.66
N ALA A 490 -5.71 24.32 -14.83
CA ALA A 490 -5.39 25.48 -15.65
C ALA A 490 -6.59 26.39 -15.91
N ALA A 491 -6.38 27.69 -15.70
CA ALA A 491 -7.28 28.73 -16.17
C ALA A 491 -6.84 29.21 -17.56
N VAL A 492 -7.74 29.10 -18.54
CA VAL A 492 -7.49 29.47 -19.93
C VAL A 492 -8.31 30.70 -20.30
N LEU A 493 -7.59 31.75 -20.74
CA LEU A 493 -8.14 33.02 -21.21
C LEU A 493 -9.14 33.64 -20.22
N PRO A 494 -8.79 33.95 -18.96
CA PRO A 494 -9.70 34.60 -18.03
C PRO A 494 -10.07 36.03 -18.49
N ASP A 495 -11.30 36.48 -18.18
CA ASP A 495 -11.80 37.83 -18.56
C ASP A 495 -11.20 38.97 -17.73
N GLY A 496 -10.59 38.66 -16.58
CA GLY A 496 -10.09 39.63 -15.61
C GLY A 496 -9.07 39.01 -14.66
N PRO A 497 -8.46 39.81 -13.76
CA PRO A 497 -7.71 39.28 -12.64
C PRO A 497 -8.61 38.48 -11.71
N GLY A 498 -8.08 37.38 -11.18
CA GLY A 498 -8.79 36.53 -10.23
C GLY A 498 -7.98 35.32 -9.81
N HIS A 499 -8.65 34.37 -9.15
CA HIS A 499 -8.08 33.09 -8.75
C HIS A 499 -9.04 31.90 -8.97
N LEU A 500 -8.48 30.70 -8.87
CA LEU A 500 -9.22 29.46 -8.61
C LEU A 500 -8.95 28.98 -7.18
N THR A 501 -9.96 28.35 -6.58
CA THR A 501 -9.85 27.59 -5.32
C THR A 501 -10.39 26.19 -5.58
N VAL A 502 -9.70 25.16 -5.10
CA VAL A 502 -10.06 23.75 -5.21
C VAL A 502 -10.10 23.17 -3.79
N TRP A 503 -11.20 22.51 -3.43
CA TRP A 503 -11.44 21.97 -2.08
C TRP A 503 -12.48 20.84 -2.12
N PRO A 504 -12.60 19.99 -1.08
CA PRO A 504 -13.65 18.96 -1.02
C PRO A 504 -15.03 19.62 -0.89
N CYS A 505 -16.04 19.18 -1.64
CA CYS A 505 -17.31 19.92 -1.75
C CYS A 505 -18.15 19.92 -0.46
N ASP A 506 -17.85 19.05 0.49
CA ASP A 506 -18.49 18.94 1.80
C ASP A 506 -17.95 19.94 2.84
N ALA A 507 -16.89 20.69 2.50
CA ALA A 507 -16.31 21.74 3.33
C ALA A 507 -16.74 23.15 2.88
N ASP A 508 -16.68 24.10 3.82
CA ASP A 508 -16.83 25.53 3.51
C ASP A 508 -15.70 25.99 2.57
N GLN A 509 -16.03 26.77 1.54
CA GLN A 509 -15.03 27.30 0.61
C GLN A 509 -13.92 28.07 1.37
N PRO A 510 -12.64 27.65 1.27
CA PRO A 510 -11.57 28.30 1.98
C PRO A 510 -11.16 29.63 1.33
N THR A 511 -10.42 30.46 2.08
CA THR A 511 -9.82 31.70 1.56
C THR A 511 -8.58 31.44 0.70
N ALA A 512 -8.05 30.21 0.73
CA ALA A 512 -6.90 29.77 -0.04
C ALA A 512 -7.16 29.89 -1.56
N SER A 513 -6.09 30.14 -2.31
CA SER A 513 -6.14 30.19 -3.78
C SER A 513 -5.14 29.21 -4.33
N ASN A 514 -5.56 28.29 -5.21
CA ASN A 514 -4.67 27.33 -5.84
C ASN A 514 -4.03 27.91 -7.10
N LEU A 515 -4.69 28.84 -7.78
CA LEU A 515 -4.18 29.43 -9.02
C LEU A 515 -4.56 30.91 -9.09
N ASN A 516 -3.61 31.80 -9.36
CA ASN A 516 -3.89 33.23 -9.51
C ASN A 516 -3.47 33.72 -10.90
N TYR A 517 -4.29 34.57 -11.51
CA TYR A 517 -4.13 34.96 -12.91
C TYR A 517 -4.58 36.40 -13.17
N VAL A 518 -4.13 36.94 -14.30
CA VAL A 518 -4.66 38.17 -14.91
C VAL A 518 -5.30 37.87 -16.26
N ALA A 519 -6.05 38.85 -16.80
CA ALA A 519 -6.82 38.67 -18.02
C ALA A 519 -5.98 38.12 -19.20
N ALA A 520 -6.59 37.25 -20.00
CA ALA A 520 -6.03 36.65 -21.21
C ALA A 520 -4.76 35.80 -21.03
N GLN A 521 -4.44 35.37 -19.80
CA GLN A 521 -3.37 34.41 -19.56
C GLN A 521 -3.80 32.95 -19.82
N VAL A 522 -2.81 32.07 -19.92
CA VAL A 522 -2.94 30.64 -19.67
C VAL A 522 -2.02 30.36 -18.49
N VAL A 523 -2.57 29.88 -17.38
CA VAL A 523 -1.80 29.62 -16.15
C VAL A 523 -2.24 28.27 -15.58
N PRO A 524 -1.33 27.30 -15.46
CA PRO A 524 -1.54 26.04 -14.73
C PRO A 524 -1.08 26.17 -13.27
N ASN A 525 -1.56 25.29 -12.41
CA ASN A 525 -0.88 24.93 -11.17
C ASN A 525 -1.21 23.49 -10.78
N SER A 526 -0.25 22.78 -10.23
CA SER A 526 -0.44 21.49 -9.58
C SER A 526 -1.16 21.70 -8.24
N VAL A 527 -2.07 20.80 -7.90
CA VAL A 527 -2.96 20.90 -6.75
C VAL A 527 -3.14 19.52 -6.14
N LEU A 528 -2.68 19.34 -4.90
CA LEU A 528 -3.16 18.27 -4.05
C LEU A 528 -4.52 18.68 -3.50
N ALA A 529 -5.59 17.98 -3.89
CA ALA A 529 -6.95 18.26 -3.48
C ALA A 529 -7.52 17.07 -2.70
N LYS A 530 -7.90 17.33 -1.44
CA LYS A 530 -8.70 16.39 -0.66
C LYS A 530 -10.04 16.12 -1.36
N LEU A 531 -10.45 14.86 -1.41
CA LEU A 531 -11.75 14.43 -1.91
C LEU A 531 -12.79 14.51 -0.78
N ASP A 532 -14.04 14.78 -1.12
CA ASP A 532 -15.14 14.65 -0.17
C ASP A 532 -15.62 13.18 -0.06
N ASP A 533 -16.57 12.93 0.84
CA ASP A 533 -17.18 11.61 1.04
C ASP A 533 -17.87 11.01 -0.22
N GLN A 534 -18.02 11.79 -1.30
CA GLN A 534 -18.55 11.33 -2.59
C GLN A 534 -17.47 11.18 -3.66
N GLY A 535 -16.20 11.45 -3.34
CA GLY A 535 -15.10 11.40 -4.27
C GLY A 535 -15.05 12.58 -5.25
N GLU A 536 -15.63 13.74 -4.89
CA GLU A 536 -15.65 14.95 -5.71
C GLU A 536 -14.71 16.04 -5.20
N VAL A 537 -14.38 16.98 -6.09
CA VAL A 537 -13.78 18.28 -5.75
C VAL A 537 -14.62 19.44 -6.28
N CYS A 538 -14.61 20.55 -5.56
CA CYS A 538 -15.25 21.79 -5.95
C CYS A 538 -14.22 22.82 -6.42
N ILE A 539 -14.51 23.48 -7.56
CA ILE A 539 -13.63 24.49 -8.16
C ILE A 539 -14.34 25.83 -8.26
N TYR A 540 -13.90 26.81 -7.47
CA TYR A 540 -14.36 28.20 -7.53
C TYR A 540 -13.62 28.94 -8.64
N THR A 541 -14.35 29.70 -9.45
CA THR A 541 -13.80 30.53 -10.52
C THR A 541 -14.11 31.99 -10.27
N GLU A 542 -13.13 32.81 -9.87
CA GLU A 542 -13.40 34.22 -9.54
C GLU A 542 -13.78 35.07 -10.76
N ALA A 543 -13.01 34.99 -11.84
CA ALA A 543 -13.30 35.66 -13.10
C ALA A 543 -13.57 34.63 -14.19
N ALA A 544 -14.50 34.94 -15.12
CA ALA A 544 -14.92 33.99 -16.13
C ALA A 544 -13.75 33.47 -16.97
N SER A 545 -13.59 32.16 -17.05
CA SER A 545 -12.48 31.47 -17.71
C SER A 545 -12.92 30.10 -18.22
N HIS A 546 -12.11 29.51 -19.10
CA HIS A 546 -12.16 28.08 -19.31
C HIS A 546 -11.29 27.39 -18.25
N LEU A 547 -11.73 26.22 -17.80
CA LEU A 547 -10.98 25.29 -16.98
C LEU A 547 -10.50 24.12 -17.83
N VAL A 548 -9.26 23.70 -17.58
CA VAL A 548 -8.70 22.40 -17.97
C VAL A 548 -8.20 21.75 -16.68
N VAL A 549 -8.59 20.51 -16.43
CA VAL A 549 -8.19 19.74 -15.25
C VAL A 549 -7.70 18.38 -15.71
N ASP A 550 -6.44 18.11 -15.43
CA ASP A 550 -5.80 16.83 -15.68
C ASP A 550 -5.48 16.15 -14.33
N VAL A 551 -5.65 14.84 -14.20
CA VAL A 551 -5.21 14.02 -13.06
C VAL A 551 -3.83 13.44 -13.35
N THR A 552 -2.98 13.40 -12.34
CA THR A 552 -1.60 12.89 -12.45
C THR A 552 -1.21 11.97 -11.29
N GLY A 553 -2.15 11.60 -10.42
CA GLY A 553 -1.92 10.78 -9.25
C GLY A 553 -3.02 10.90 -8.18
N TYR A 554 -3.02 10.00 -7.21
CA TYR A 554 -3.93 10.01 -6.07
C TYR A 554 -3.24 9.58 -4.76
N VAL A 555 -3.79 10.00 -3.62
CA VAL A 555 -3.38 9.50 -2.31
C VAL A 555 -4.38 8.42 -1.92
N PRO A 556 -3.96 7.16 -1.70
CA PRO A 556 -4.84 6.10 -1.24
C PRO A 556 -5.35 6.37 0.19
N ASP A 557 -6.44 5.71 0.60
CA ASP A 557 -6.86 5.70 2.00
C ASP A 557 -5.70 5.23 2.89
N GLY A 558 -5.43 5.99 3.95
CA GLY A 558 -4.30 5.73 4.86
C GLY A 558 -2.91 6.06 4.30
N GLY A 559 -2.83 6.76 3.15
CA GLY A 559 -1.56 7.23 2.61
C GLY A 559 -0.81 8.18 3.55
N THR A 560 0.52 8.16 3.51
CA THR A 560 1.37 8.96 4.44
C THR A 560 1.56 10.44 4.05
N LEU A 561 0.98 10.86 2.90
CA LEU A 561 0.80 12.27 2.55
C LEU A 561 -0.59 12.71 3.01
N GLU A 562 -0.68 13.38 4.16
CA GLU A 562 -1.95 13.80 4.74
C GLU A 562 -2.55 14.98 3.94
N PRO A 563 -3.74 14.80 3.32
CA PRO A 563 -4.41 15.88 2.61
C PRO A 563 -5.20 16.76 3.58
N LEU A 564 -5.04 18.09 3.44
CA LEU A 564 -5.70 19.07 4.30
C LEU A 564 -6.72 19.89 3.50
N VAL A 565 -7.74 20.40 4.20
CA VAL A 565 -8.57 21.48 3.64
C VAL A 565 -7.65 22.71 3.47
N PRO A 566 -7.51 23.28 2.26
CA PRO A 566 -6.54 24.33 2.01
C PRO A 566 -6.72 25.56 2.91
N ALA A 567 -5.64 26.06 3.50
CA ALA A 567 -5.68 27.22 4.39
C ALA A 567 -4.56 28.22 4.09
N ARG A 568 -4.83 29.52 4.24
CA ARG A 568 -3.87 30.61 3.95
C ARG A 568 -3.01 30.97 5.16
N TYR A 569 -1.72 30.66 5.10
CA TYR A 569 -0.75 30.83 6.19
C TYR A 569 0.02 32.15 6.14
N LEU A 570 0.14 32.75 4.96
CA LEU A 570 0.81 34.04 4.75
C LEU A 570 0.00 34.90 3.77
N GLU A 571 -0.25 36.15 4.14
CA GLU A 571 -0.79 37.17 3.25
C GLU A 571 -0.09 38.50 3.51
N THR A 572 0.82 38.89 2.62
CA THR A 572 1.60 40.11 2.82
C THR A 572 0.88 41.38 2.35
N ARG A 573 -0.23 41.26 1.63
CA ARG A 573 -1.08 42.40 1.26
C ARG A 573 -1.94 42.82 2.46
N SER A 574 -2.70 43.90 2.28
CA SER A 574 -3.55 44.45 3.32
C SER A 574 -4.89 44.86 2.72
N GLY A 575 -5.99 44.41 3.31
CA GLY A 575 -7.35 44.72 2.87
C GLY A 575 -8.33 43.74 3.48
N GLY A 576 -9.63 44.07 3.52
CA GLY A 576 -10.66 43.23 4.17
C GLY A 576 -11.00 41.92 3.46
N SER A 577 -10.18 41.48 2.51
CA SER A 577 -10.25 40.17 1.82
C SER A 577 -8.87 39.50 1.73
N ASP A 578 -7.84 40.12 2.27
CA ASP A 578 -6.46 39.67 2.25
C ASP A 578 -6.10 39.19 3.68
N GLU A 579 -6.84 38.18 4.17
CA GLU A 579 -6.73 37.66 5.54
C GLU A 579 -6.15 36.24 5.54
N THR A 580 -5.37 35.90 6.56
CA THR A 580 -4.94 34.52 6.85
C THR A 580 -6.00 33.81 7.69
N PHE A 581 -6.00 32.47 7.71
CA PHE A 581 -7.06 31.73 8.42
C PHE A 581 -7.05 31.93 9.95
N ASP A 582 -5.89 32.34 10.51
CA ASP A 582 -5.66 32.56 11.94
C ASP A 582 -5.28 34.01 12.30
N GLY A 583 -5.21 34.91 11.31
CA GLY A 583 -4.78 36.30 11.49
C GLY A 583 -3.27 36.48 11.74
N GLU A 584 -2.50 35.40 11.75
CA GLU A 584 -1.04 35.45 11.86
C GLU A 584 -0.41 35.68 10.48
N PHE A 585 0.75 36.34 10.44
CA PHE A 585 1.46 36.68 9.19
C PHE A 585 0.65 37.49 8.15
N GLU A 586 -0.35 38.25 8.58
CA GLU A 586 -1.14 39.15 7.73
C GLU A 586 -0.53 40.57 7.64
N GLY A 587 -0.67 41.25 6.49
CA GLY A 587 -0.44 42.70 6.40
C GLY A 587 1.03 43.13 6.43
N GLY A 588 1.98 42.23 6.21
CA GLY A 588 3.42 42.47 6.34
C GLY A 588 4.05 43.41 5.30
N GLY A 589 3.32 43.76 4.23
CA GLY A 589 3.82 44.56 3.11
C GLY A 589 4.72 43.76 2.15
N PRO A 590 5.10 44.36 1.00
CA PRO A 590 5.89 43.66 -0.01
C PRO A 590 7.25 43.26 0.56
N ARG A 591 7.67 42.03 0.27
CA ARG A 591 8.97 41.50 0.68
C ARG A 591 10.06 42.17 -0.12
N ALA A 592 11.02 42.80 0.55
CA ALA A 592 12.11 43.52 -0.10
C ALA A 592 13.03 42.55 -0.86
N ALA A 593 13.62 43.03 -1.96
CA ALA A 593 14.66 42.31 -2.69
C ALA A 593 15.80 41.86 -1.76
N GLY A 594 16.16 40.58 -1.84
CA GLY A 594 17.19 39.96 -1.01
C GLY A 594 16.72 39.51 0.38
N SER A 595 15.46 39.74 0.76
CA SER A 595 14.96 39.38 2.10
C SER A 595 14.59 37.90 2.23
N VAL A 596 14.66 37.38 3.46
CA VAL A 596 14.18 36.06 3.85
C VAL A 596 13.06 36.24 4.87
N LEU A 597 11.98 35.48 4.74
CA LEU A 597 10.87 35.43 5.68
C LEU A 597 10.73 34.00 6.23
N PRO A 598 10.99 33.74 7.52
CA PRO A 598 10.60 32.49 8.15
C PRO A 598 9.08 32.45 8.36
N LEU A 599 8.44 31.33 8.04
CA LEU A 599 7.01 31.07 8.20
C LEU A 599 6.83 29.81 9.05
N GLN A 600 6.08 29.91 10.15
CA GLN A 600 5.72 28.76 10.98
C GLN A 600 4.64 27.93 10.29
N ILE A 601 4.84 26.62 10.21
CA ILE A 601 3.91 25.68 9.57
C ILE A 601 3.30 24.75 10.62
N THR A 602 4.11 23.97 11.33
CA THR A 602 3.58 23.00 12.29
C THR A 602 2.86 23.68 13.46
N GLY A 603 1.90 22.96 14.06
CA GLY A 603 1.07 23.46 15.15
C GLY A 603 0.05 24.53 14.70
N ARG A 604 -0.17 24.66 13.39
CA ARG A 604 -1.15 25.58 12.78
C ARG A 604 -2.00 24.80 11.77
N GLY A 605 -3.24 25.25 11.58
CA GLY A 605 -4.11 24.87 10.46
C GLY A 605 -4.21 23.37 10.13
N GLY A 606 -4.14 22.50 11.15
CA GLY A 606 -4.22 21.05 10.99
C GLY A 606 -2.91 20.33 10.69
N VAL A 607 -1.77 21.03 10.62
CA VAL A 607 -0.45 20.39 10.44
C VAL A 607 0.12 20.00 11.80
N ASP A 608 0.42 18.72 11.95
CA ASP A 608 0.99 18.15 13.18
C ASP A 608 2.39 18.67 13.52
N ASP A 609 2.75 18.57 14.80
CA ASP A 609 4.00 19.11 15.35
C ASP A 609 5.25 18.37 14.84
N ASP A 610 5.11 17.12 14.40
CA ASP A 610 6.16 16.21 13.94
C ASP A 610 6.19 16.03 12.42
N ALA A 611 5.39 16.77 11.65
CA ALA A 611 5.44 16.73 10.19
C ALA A 611 6.87 17.03 9.67
N ASP A 612 7.38 16.21 8.76
CA ASP A 612 8.73 16.37 8.18
C ASP A 612 8.74 17.33 6.98
N ALA A 613 7.62 17.41 6.24
CA ALA A 613 7.47 18.31 5.12
C ALA A 613 6.03 18.81 4.93
N VAL A 614 5.86 19.78 4.04
CA VAL A 614 4.57 20.42 3.76
C VAL A 614 4.36 20.68 2.27
N MET A 615 3.14 20.45 1.80
CA MET A 615 2.68 20.85 0.47
C MET A 615 2.09 22.27 0.52
N LEU A 616 2.72 23.18 -0.22
CA LEU A 616 2.41 24.61 -0.25
C LEU A 616 1.95 25.02 -1.65
N ASN A 617 1.08 26.02 -1.71
CA ASN A 617 0.96 26.87 -2.89
C ASN A 617 1.55 28.25 -2.59
N VAL A 618 2.55 28.68 -3.36
CA VAL A 618 3.24 29.97 -3.17
C VAL A 618 2.91 30.89 -4.32
N THR A 619 2.40 32.09 -4.01
CA THR A 619 1.99 33.08 -5.01
C THR A 619 2.78 34.38 -4.86
N ALA A 620 3.33 34.87 -5.98
CA ALA A 620 3.92 36.20 -6.08
C ALA A 620 2.92 37.18 -6.71
N VAL A 621 2.61 38.25 -5.99
CA VAL A 621 1.63 39.27 -6.37
C VAL A 621 2.30 40.63 -6.53
N GLN A 622 1.98 41.35 -7.61
CA GLN A 622 2.49 42.71 -7.89
C GLN A 622 4.03 42.86 -7.80
N PRO A 623 4.80 42.01 -8.51
CA PRO A 623 6.26 42.13 -8.54
C PRO A 623 6.72 43.48 -9.12
N GLN A 624 7.69 44.12 -8.46
CA GLN A 624 8.26 45.41 -8.87
C GLN A 624 9.48 45.26 -9.79
N GLY A 625 10.01 44.05 -9.90
CA GLY A 625 11.14 43.68 -10.77
C GLY A 625 11.07 42.21 -11.14
N ALA A 626 11.83 41.81 -12.16
CA ALA A 626 11.97 40.40 -12.49
C ALA A 626 12.75 39.68 -11.38
N GLY A 627 12.27 38.51 -10.96
CA GLY A 627 12.87 37.75 -9.86
C GLY A 627 12.23 36.39 -9.64
N HIS A 628 12.58 35.78 -8.52
CA HIS A 628 12.08 34.48 -8.07
C HIS A 628 11.87 34.44 -6.56
N VAL A 629 11.15 33.42 -6.10
CA VAL A 629 11.11 32.95 -4.71
C VAL A 629 11.86 31.64 -4.60
N THR A 630 12.57 31.43 -3.49
CA THR A 630 13.12 30.12 -3.09
C THR A 630 12.55 29.77 -1.73
N VAL A 631 11.91 28.61 -1.62
CA VAL A 631 11.42 28.00 -0.38
C VAL A 631 12.36 26.87 0.03
N TYR A 632 12.72 26.82 1.31
CA TYR A 632 13.67 25.84 1.85
C TYR A 632 13.55 25.76 3.38
N PRO A 633 14.00 24.66 4.03
CA PRO A 633 14.04 24.58 5.49
C PRO A 633 14.97 25.64 6.07
N CYS A 634 14.52 26.33 7.12
CA CYS A 634 15.20 27.53 7.63
C CYS A 634 16.59 27.26 8.25
N ASP A 635 16.90 26.01 8.60
CA ASP A 635 18.20 25.57 9.12
C ASP A 635 19.19 25.13 8.02
N ALA A 636 18.77 25.10 6.76
CA ALA A 636 19.63 24.80 5.61
C ALA A 636 20.26 26.05 4.97
N THR A 637 21.37 25.85 4.26
CA THR A 637 21.91 26.88 3.36
C THR A 637 20.99 27.05 2.16
N ARG A 638 20.60 28.30 1.86
CA ARG A 638 19.68 28.61 0.74
C ARG A 638 20.18 27.99 -0.58
N PRO A 639 19.37 27.15 -1.26
CA PRO A 639 19.74 26.56 -2.53
C PRO A 639 19.73 27.60 -3.67
N THR A 640 20.31 27.22 -4.80
CA THR A 640 20.26 28.02 -6.04
C THR A 640 18.97 27.83 -6.83
N ALA A 641 18.19 26.79 -6.52
CA ALA A 641 16.92 26.48 -7.15
C ALA A 641 15.85 27.55 -6.84
N SER A 642 14.95 27.77 -7.79
CA SER A 642 13.82 28.69 -7.65
C SER A 642 12.52 27.89 -7.51
N SER A 643 11.70 28.23 -6.53
CA SER A 643 10.37 27.64 -6.35
C SER A 643 9.32 28.33 -7.23
N LEU A 644 9.46 29.63 -7.52
CA LEU A 644 8.54 30.40 -8.37
C LEU A 644 9.29 31.54 -9.06
N ASN A 645 9.00 31.81 -10.33
CA ASN A 645 9.61 32.90 -11.11
C ASN A 645 8.55 33.92 -11.54
N TYR A 646 8.88 35.23 -11.51
CA TYR A 646 7.93 36.31 -11.80
C TYR A 646 8.57 37.51 -12.52
N THR A 647 7.74 38.27 -13.23
CA THR A 647 8.14 39.53 -13.89
C THR A 647 7.11 40.62 -13.64
N PRO A 648 7.46 41.92 -13.76
CA PRO A 648 6.51 43.01 -13.52
C PRO A 648 5.24 42.87 -14.35
N GLY A 649 4.09 43.02 -13.71
CA GLY A 649 2.77 42.92 -14.36
C GLY A 649 2.18 41.50 -14.37
N THR A 650 2.84 40.51 -13.78
CA THR A 650 2.27 39.17 -13.61
C THR A 650 1.73 38.96 -12.19
N THR A 651 0.86 37.97 -12.04
CA THR A 651 0.54 37.30 -10.77
C THR A 651 0.62 35.82 -11.07
N VAL A 652 1.42 35.10 -10.30
CA VAL A 652 1.80 33.70 -10.60
C VAL A 652 1.88 32.91 -9.31
N ALA A 653 1.36 31.69 -9.34
CA ALA A 653 1.37 30.72 -8.25
C ALA A 653 2.16 29.48 -8.68
N ASN A 654 2.69 28.72 -7.73
CA ASN A 654 3.26 27.40 -7.96
C ASN A 654 3.12 26.52 -6.70
N ALA A 655 2.78 25.25 -6.91
CA ALA A 655 2.89 24.22 -5.88
C ALA A 655 4.36 23.97 -5.50
N VAL A 656 4.58 23.72 -4.21
CA VAL A 656 5.91 23.52 -3.63
C VAL A 656 5.81 22.50 -2.50
N LEU A 657 6.48 21.37 -2.65
CA LEU A 657 6.82 20.51 -1.52
C LEU A 657 8.11 21.04 -0.87
N SER A 658 8.10 21.27 0.45
CA SER A 658 9.27 21.72 1.20
C SER A 658 9.44 20.95 2.49
N LYS A 659 10.66 20.46 2.72
CA LYS A 659 11.09 20.01 4.05
C LYS A 659 10.94 21.13 5.08
N LEU A 660 10.57 20.76 6.29
CA LEU A 660 10.49 21.64 7.45
C LEU A 660 11.81 21.62 8.22
N ASP A 661 12.15 22.76 8.85
CA ASP A 661 13.25 22.76 9.82
C ASP A 661 12.84 22.02 11.10
N SER A 662 13.81 21.73 11.98
CA SER A 662 13.56 21.09 13.30
C SER A 662 12.60 21.83 14.24
N SER A 663 12.12 23.02 13.86
CA SER A 663 11.09 23.80 14.58
C SER A 663 9.78 23.91 13.78
N GLY A 664 9.63 23.15 12.70
CA GLY A 664 8.42 23.13 11.87
C GLY A 664 8.23 24.35 10.99
N ARG A 665 9.32 24.96 10.48
CA ARG A 665 9.27 26.19 9.67
C ARG A 665 9.83 26.01 8.27
N VAL A 666 9.34 26.83 7.36
CA VAL A 666 9.94 27.08 6.04
C VAL A 666 10.43 28.52 5.92
N CYS A 667 11.47 28.73 5.10
CA CYS A 667 12.03 30.04 4.81
C CYS A 667 11.78 30.44 3.36
N LEU A 668 11.24 31.64 3.15
CA LEU A 668 10.97 32.21 1.83
C LEU A 668 11.97 33.32 1.50
N TYR A 669 12.89 33.05 0.58
CA TYR A 669 13.78 34.06 0.00
C TYR A 669 13.11 34.79 -1.17
N THR A 670 13.18 36.12 -1.18
CA THR A 670 12.62 36.96 -2.25
C THR A 670 13.74 37.65 -3.03
N HIS A 671 13.92 37.31 -4.31
CA HIS A 671 14.98 37.91 -5.14
C HIS A 671 14.69 39.38 -5.49
N ALA A 672 13.49 39.71 -5.98
CA ALA A 672 13.08 41.06 -6.32
C ALA A 672 11.77 41.41 -5.60
N THR A 673 11.56 42.68 -5.28
CA THR A 673 10.44 43.08 -4.41
C THR A 673 9.08 42.64 -4.96
N THR A 674 8.30 41.91 -4.16
CA THR A 674 6.95 41.43 -4.50
C THR A 674 6.12 41.20 -3.23
N HIS A 675 4.80 41.14 -3.34
CA HIS A 675 3.97 40.52 -2.30
C HIS A 675 4.02 38.99 -2.45
N LEU A 676 3.89 38.30 -1.32
CA LEU A 676 3.76 36.86 -1.21
C LEU A 676 2.43 36.47 -0.55
N VAL A 677 1.84 35.39 -1.05
CA VAL A 677 0.74 34.64 -0.44
C VAL A 677 1.18 33.17 -0.36
N VAL A 678 0.92 32.50 0.76
CA VAL A 678 1.23 31.07 0.93
C VAL A 678 0.01 30.37 1.52
N ASP A 679 -0.46 29.36 0.79
CA ASP A 679 -1.52 28.46 1.22
C ASP A 679 -0.92 27.05 1.46
N VAL A 680 -1.45 26.31 2.43
CA VAL A 680 -1.04 24.93 2.77
C VAL A 680 -2.17 23.98 2.38
N THR A 681 -1.83 22.86 1.73
CA THR A 681 -2.82 21.88 1.21
C THR A 681 -2.59 20.44 1.70
N GLY A 682 -1.47 20.17 2.37
CA GLY A 682 -1.17 18.85 2.92
C GLY A 682 0.15 18.82 3.68
N ALA A 683 0.35 17.77 4.48
CA ALA A 683 1.54 17.54 5.28
C ALA A 683 2.11 16.14 5.02
N VAL A 684 3.42 15.99 5.13
CA VAL A 684 4.10 14.70 5.02
C VAL A 684 4.47 14.26 6.44
N ALA A 685 3.91 13.14 6.87
CA ALA A 685 4.20 12.55 8.17
C ALA A 685 5.67 12.09 8.26
N ALA A 686 6.21 12.02 9.47
CA ALA A 686 7.63 11.69 9.69
C ALA A 686 8.01 10.27 9.22
N ASP A 687 7.05 9.36 9.15
CA ASP A 687 7.17 7.98 8.68
C ASP A 687 6.84 7.81 7.18
N SER A 688 6.55 8.90 6.48
CA SER A 688 6.27 8.84 5.04
C SER A 688 7.48 8.41 4.21
N ARG A 689 7.21 7.67 3.13
CA ARG A 689 8.20 7.32 2.11
C ARG A 689 8.52 8.45 1.14
N ILE A 690 7.85 9.60 1.25
CA ILE A 690 8.27 10.83 0.54
C ILE A 690 9.53 11.37 1.20
N LEU A 691 10.68 11.11 0.58
CA LEU A 691 11.97 11.62 1.00
C LEU A 691 12.18 13.01 0.42
N THR A 692 12.11 14.02 1.29
CA THR A 692 12.26 15.42 0.90
C THR A 692 13.73 15.84 0.86
N LEU A 693 14.07 16.62 -0.17
CA LEU A 693 15.43 17.06 -0.44
C LEU A 693 15.56 18.57 -0.25
N THR A 694 16.81 19.02 -0.05
CA THR A 694 17.12 20.42 -0.38
C THR A 694 17.04 20.57 -1.91
N PRO A 695 16.23 21.50 -2.44
CA PRO A 695 16.01 21.63 -3.88
C PRO A 695 17.31 21.71 -4.71
N ALA A 696 17.43 20.87 -5.74
CA ALA A 696 18.63 20.74 -6.57
C ALA A 696 18.32 20.84 -8.07
N ARG A 697 19.10 21.64 -8.81
CA ARG A 697 18.91 21.82 -10.26
C ARG A 697 19.55 20.69 -11.06
N LEU A 698 18.75 19.96 -11.83
CA LEU A 698 19.20 18.83 -12.65
C LEU A 698 19.26 19.14 -14.15
N LEU A 699 18.41 20.06 -14.63
CA LEU A 699 18.42 20.54 -16.01
C LEU A 699 18.40 22.06 -16.08
N GLU A 700 19.26 22.63 -16.93
CA GLU A 700 19.29 24.05 -17.26
C GLU A 700 19.65 24.25 -18.73
N THR A 701 18.67 24.48 -19.60
CA THR A 701 18.98 24.55 -21.04
C THR A 701 19.58 25.90 -21.48
N ARG A 702 19.58 26.93 -20.63
CA ARG A 702 20.16 28.25 -20.96
C ARG A 702 21.68 28.26 -20.81
N GLU A 703 22.36 29.04 -21.63
CA GLU A 703 23.81 29.27 -21.54
C GLU A 703 24.15 30.57 -20.80
N GLY A 704 25.16 30.53 -19.91
CA GLY A 704 25.74 31.74 -19.32
C GLY A 704 26.15 31.60 -17.85
N PRO A 705 26.80 32.63 -17.28
CA PRO A 705 27.20 32.62 -15.88
C PRO A 705 25.98 32.55 -14.95
N GLY A 706 25.94 31.53 -14.08
CA GLY A 706 24.85 31.32 -13.11
C GLY A 706 23.73 30.40 -13.60
N PHE A 707 23.80 29.90 -14.83
CA PHE A 707 22.91 28.87 -15.35
C PHE A 707 23.63 27.51 -15.29
N THR A 708 23.75 26.97 -14.08
CA THR A 708 24.49 25.73 -13.81
C THR A 708 23.62 24.71 -13.08
N THR A 709 23.82 23.43 -13.37
CA THR A 709 23.22 22.31 -12.59
C THR A 709 24.06 21.99 -11.36
N VAL A 710 23.51 21.22 -10.42
CA VAL A 710 24.18 20.81 -9.17
C VAL A 710 25.47 20.01 -9.42
N ASP A 711 25.55 19.35 -10.57
CA ASP A 711 26.63 18.45 -10.99
C ASP A 711 27.39 18.93 -12.25
N GLY A 712 26.94 20.01 -12.88
CA GLY A 712 27.49 20.54 -14.12
C GLY A 712 27.27 19.70 -15.38
N LEU A 713 26.45 18.64 -15.35
CA LEU A 713 26.27 17.71 -16.47
C LEU A 713 25.31 18.24 -17.55
N THR A 714 24.12 18.74 -17.17
CA THR A 714 23.04 19.08 -18.12
C THR A 714 22.73 20.57 -18.15
N GLN A 715 23.75 21.37 -18.48
CA GLN A 715 23.68 22.83 -18.55
C GLN A 715 23.99 23.35 -19.97
N GLY A 716 23.27 24.40 -20.42
CA GLY A 716 23.53 25.05 -21.70
C GLY A 716 23.16 24.22 -22.93
N THR A 717 22.17 23.34 -22.83
CA THR A 717 21.80 22.43 -23.93
C THR A 717 21.05 23.10 -25.09
N GLY A 718 20.59 24.35 -24.92
CA GLY A 718 19.94 25.15 -25.96
C GLY A 718 18.42 25.19 -25.88
N ILE A 719 17.76 25.55 -26.98
CA ILE A 719 16.29 25.61 -27.02
C ILE A 719 15.74 24.17 -27.16
N PHE A 720 14.81 23.83 -26.27
CA PHE A 720 14.04 22.59 -26.22
C PHE A 720 12.77 22.74 -27.07
N GLY A 721 12.55 21.93 -28.10
CA GLY A 721 11.41 22.12 -29.02
C GLY A 721 11.39 21.24 -30.28
N PRO A 722 10.36 21.37 -31.12
CA PRO A 722 10.05 20.44 -32.23
C PRO A 722 11.07 20.39 -33.38
N ASP A 723 12.08 21.27 -33.41
CA ASP A 723 13.06 21.37 -34.52
C ASP A 723 14.38 20.59 -34.28
N ALA A 724 14.40 19.63 -33.36
CA ALA A 724 15.50 18.65 -33.24
C ALA A 724 15.27 17.41 -34.15
N GLN A 725 15.19 17.66 -35.46
CA GLN A 725 15.32 16.76 -36.63
C GLN A 725 14.46 15.45 -36.72
N ASP A 726 13.32 15.61 -37.39
CA ASP A 726 12.53 14.67 -38.22
C ASP A 726 11.66 13.54 -37.60
N THR A 727 10.35 13.82 -37.70
CA THR A 727 9.17 12.93 -37.79
C THR A 727 8.79 12.07 -36.57
N LEU A 728 7.57 12.37 -36.08
CA LEU A 728 6.89 11.88 -34.86
C LEU A 728 7.36 12.64 -33.61
N PRO A 729 6.43 13.00 -32.70
CA PRO A 729 6.65 14.00 -31.65
C PRO A 729 7.97 13.75 -30.95
N VAL A 730 8.81 14.80 -30.95
CA VAL A 730 10.19 14.76 -30.49
C VAL A 730 10.19 14.46 -28.99
N VAL A 731 10.26 13.17 -28.67
CA VAL A 731 10.71 12.67 -27.37
C VAL A 731 12.19 13.00 -27.31
N VAL A 732 12.54 14.11 -26.67
CA VAL A 732 13.93 14.29 -26.26
C VAL A 732 14.11 13.36 -25.07
N GLN A 733 14.67 12.18 -25.33
CA GLN A 733 15.25 11.34 -24.27
C GLN A 733 16.40 12.13 -23.64
N THR A 734 16.07 13.01 -22.70
CA THR A 734 17.08 13.57 -21.81
C THR A 734 17.42 12.43 -20.86
N SER A 735 18.54 11.73 -21.07
CA SER A 735 19.08 10.74 -20.11
C SER A 735 19.54 11.46 -18.84
N LEU A 736 18.60 12.13 -18.19
CA LEU A 736 18.73 12.67 -16.84
C LEU A 736 18.56 11.45 -15.95
N GLY A 737 19.62 10.66 -15.71
CA GLY A 737 19.59 9.64 -14.66
C GLY A 737 19.33 10.36 -13.35
N TYR A 738 18.07 10.47 -12.91
CA TYR A 738 17.71 11.20 -11.70
C TYR A 738 18.26 10.45 -10.48
N ALA A 739 18.21 9.11 -10.52
CA ALA A 739 18.88 8.22 -9.60
C ALA A 739 20.38 8.54 -9.44
N GLY A 740 20.80 8.84 -8.21
CA GLY A 740 22.18 9.20 -7.89
C GLY A 740 22.56 10.66 -8.15
N ARG A 741 21.62 11.54 -8.57
CA ARG A 741 21.86 12.98 -8.79
C ARG A 741 21.00 13.83 -7.87
N GLY A 742 21.54 14.98 -7.45
CA GLY A 742 20.78 15.99 -6.69
C GLY A 742 20.24 15.53 -5.33
N GLY A 743 20.68 14.38 -4.81
CA GLY A 743 20.21 13.78 -3.56
C GLY A 743 19.18 12.66 -3.73
N VAL A 744 18.70 12.39 -4.96
CA VAL A 744 17.84 11.23 -5.25
C VAL A 744 18.70 9.97 -5.19
N THR A 745 18.26 8.97 -4.43
CA THR A 745 18.99 7.69 -4.30
C THR A 745 18.77 6.81 -5.53
N PRO A 746 19.74 5.95 -5.86
CA PRO A 746 19.45 4.80 -6.73
C PRO A 746 18.25 4.02 -6.20
N GLY A 747 17.27 3.72 -7.06
CA GLY A 747 16.06 2.98 -6.73
C GLY A 747 14.82 3.78 -6.37
N ALA A 748 14.90 5.13 -6.35
CA ALA A 748 13.71 5.97 -6.31
C ALA A 748 12.83 5.74 -7.55
N ILE A 749 11.52 5.53 -7.39
CA ILE A 749 10.59 5.22 -8.50
C ILE A 749 9.99 6.47 -9.14
N ALA A 750 9.96 7.57 -8.41
CA ALA A 750 9.53 8.85 -8.94
C ALA A 750 10.28 10.01 -8.25
N ALA A 751 10.39 11.14 -8.95
CA ALA A 751 10.80 12.40 -8.35
C ALA A 751 9.69 13.43 -8.37
N ILE A 752 9.64 14.21 -7.31
CA ILE A 752 8.86 15.44 -7.24
C ILE A 752 9.75 16.55 -7.77
N VAL A 753 9.35 17.14 -8.89
CA VAL A 753 10.15 18.13 -9.63
C VAL A 753 9.39 19.43 -9.81
N ASN A 754 10.13 20.54 -9.86
CA ASN A 754 9.64 21.82 -10.33
C ASN A 754 10.14 22.06 -11.76
N VAL A 755 9.21 22.19 -12.70
CA VAL A 755 9.46 22.36 -14.12
C VAL A 755 9.26 23.81 -14.50
N THR A 756 10.25 24.47 -15.09
CA THR A 756 10.13 25.87 -15.54
C THR A 756 10.38 25.99 -17.04
N VAL A 757 9.42 26.59 -17.73
CA VAL A 757 9.48 26.98 -19.14
C VAL A 757 9.86 28.45 -19.25
N VAL A 758 10.78 28.78 -20.16
CA VAL A 758 11.32 30.14 -20.35
C VAL A 758 11.27 30.55 -21.82
N ASN A 759 10.49 31.59 -22.11
CA ASN A 759 10.30 32.19 -23.44
C ASN A 759 9.87 31.19 -24.52
N PRO A 760 8.74 30.48 -24.36
CA PRO A 760 8.20 29.61 -25.41
C PRO A 760 7.80 30.42 -26.65
N ASP A 761 7.92 29.84 -27.84
CA ASP A 761 7.64 30.51 -29.11
C ASP A 761 6.15 30.57 -29.49
N ARG A 762 5.33 29.69 -28.89
CA ARG A 762 3.89 29.54 -29.15
C ARG A 762 3.13 29.11 -27.90
N PHE A 763 1.80 29.02 -28.02
CA PHE A 763 0.97 28.35 -27.01
C PHE A 763 1.25 26.85 -27.02
N GLY A 764 1.34 26.24 -25.85
CA GLY A 764 1.64 24.83 -25.72
C GLY A 764 1.60 24.34 -24.28
N HIS A 765 2.12 23.14 -24.07
CA HIS A 765 2.28 22.54 -22.76
C HIS A 765 3.56 21.69 -22.68
N ILE A 766 3.92 21.33 -21.46
CA ILE A 766 4.86 20.27 -21.10
C ILE A 766 4.08 19.07 -20.57
N THR A 767 4.49 17.89 -21.00
CA THR A 767 4.08 16.59 -20.44
C THR A 767 5.33 15.84 -20.01
N ILE A 768 5.29 15.22 -18.83
CA ILE A 768 6.32 14.39 -18.22
C ILE A 768 5.70 13.04 -17.91
N TRP A 769 6.36 11.96 -18.32
CA TRP A 769 5.86 10.59 -18.18
C TRP A 769 7.04 9.59 -18.20
N PRO A 770 6.85 8.33 -17.76
CA PRO A 770 7.94 7.35 -17.66
C PRO A 770 8.40 6.77 -19.00
N CYS A 771 8.15 7.41 -20.15
CA CYS A 771 8.61 6.95 -21.48
C CYS A 771 8.16 5.54 -21.94
N THR A 772 7.43 4.79 -21.13
CA THR A 772 7.00 3.41 -21.41
C THR A 772 5.80 3.36 -22.36
N ASP A 773 5.00 4.42 -22.39
CA ASP A 773 3.78 4.56 -23.19
C ASP A 773 3.81 5.67 -24.26
N ASP A 774 2.76 5.68 -25.10
CA ASP A 774 2.42 6.80 -25.97
C ASP A 774 2.28 8.10 -25.16
N ILE A 775 2.66 9.24 -25.74
CA ILE A 775 2.63 10.54 -25.05
C ILE A 775 1.22 10.82 -24.50
N PRO A 776 1.07 11.00 -23.17
CA PRO A 776 -0.23 11.29 -22.56
C PRO A 776 -0.85 12.59 -23.08
N THR A 777 -2.18 12.66 -23.10
CA THR A 777 -2.92 13.86 -23.52
C THR A 777 -2.97 14.95 -22.45
N ALA A 778 -2.67 14.59 -21.21
CA ALA A 778 -2.60 15.50 -20.08
C ALA A 778 -1.32 16.33 -20.07
N SER A 779 -1.40 17.45 -19.37
CA SER A 779 -0.30 18.40 -19.23
C SER A 779 0.17 18.50 -17.79
N ASN A 780 1.48 18.63 -17.58
CA ASN A 780 2.04 19.03 -16.30
C ASN A 780 2.23 20.54 -16.22
N LEU A 781 2.34 21.25 -17.36
CA LEU A 781 2.50 22.70 -17.37
C LEU A 781 2.02 23.28 -18.71
N ASN A 782 1.04 24.17 -18.69
CA ASN A 782 0.58 24.93 -19.86
C ASN A 782 1.27 26.31 -19.95
N TYR A 783 1.53 26.79 -21.17
CA TYR A 783 2.20 28.07 -21.39
C TYR A 783 1.69 28.81 -22.63
N ALA A 784 1.94 30.12 -22.65
CA ALA A 784 1.71 31.05 -23.75
C ALA A 784 3.03 31.67 -24.25
N PRO A 785 3.09 32.17 -25.49
CA PRO A 785 4.33 32.66 -26.09
C PRO A 785 5.00 33.76 -25.24
N GLY A 786 6.31 33.65 -25.03
CA GLY A 786 7.12 34.64 -24.30
C GLY A 786 6.99 34.61 -22.78
N GLN A 787 6.25 33.67 -22.20
CA GLN A 787 6.12 33.53 -20.74
C GLN A 787 7.38 32.93 -20.07
N VAL A 788 7.50 33.19 -18.78
CA VAL A 788 8.29 32.38 -17.84
C VAL A 788 7.31 31.84 -16.81
N VAL A 789 7.12 30.53 -16.78
CA VAL A 789 6.13 29.87 -15.93
C VAL A 789 6.72 28.56 -15.39
N ALA A 790 6.39 28.24 -14.15
CA ALA A 790 6.80 27.01 -13.49
C ALA A 790 5.58 26.25 -12.98
N ASN A 791 5.70 24.92 -12.90
CA ASN A 791 4.73 24.07 -12.23
C ASN A 791 5.45 22.89 -11.54
N MET A 792 4.97 22.48 -10.37
CA MET A 792 5.37 21.19 -9.79
C MET A 792 4.78 20.05 -10.62
N ALA A 793 5.53 18.95 -10.74
CA ALA A 793 5.09 17.71 -11.34
C ALA A 793 5.68 16.54 -10.57
N ILE A 794 4.98 15.41 -10.55
CA ILE A 794 5.61 14.12 -10.25
C ILE A 794 6.09 13.55 -11.57
N ALA A 795 7.36 13.16 -11.57
CA ALA A 795 8.04 12.57 -12.69
C ALA A 795 8.38 11.13 -12.32
N GLU A 796 7.51 10.21 -12.72
CA GLU A 796 7.78 8.78 -12.65
C GLU A 796 8.95 8.44 -13.58
N PHE A 797 9.80 7.53 -13.13
CA PHE A 797 10.97 7.15 -13.89
C PHE A 797 10.68 5.95 -14.77
N ALA A 798 11.04 6.07 -16.04
CA ALA A 798 11.39 4.91 -16.81
C ALA A 798 12.72 4.43 -16.28
N PHE A 799 12.84 3.12 -16.18
CA PHE A 799 14.12 2.53 -16.00
C PHE A 799 14.37 1.56 -17.15
N SER A 800 15.43 1.80 -17.92
CA SER A 800 15.84 0.97 -19.05
C SER A 800 17.36 0.80 -19.03
N PRO A 801 17.91 -0.33 -19.54
CA PRO A 801 19.36 -0.51 -19.70
C PRO A 801 20.06 0.59 -20.53
N THR A 802 19.27 1.41 -21.24
CA THR A 802 19.77 2.50 -22.09
C THR A 802 19.35 3.89 -21.63
N PHE A 803 18.45 4.00 -20.65
CA PHE A 803 17.83 5.26 -20.25
C PHE A 803 17.26 5.14 -18.84
N ASP A 804 17.60 6.10 -17.97
CA ASP A 804 17.14 6.16 -16.59
C ASP A 804 16.56 7.58 -16.40
N GLY A 805 15.27 7.70 -16.08
CA GLY A 805 14.58 8.96 -15.85
C GLY A 805 13.24 9.14 -16.61
N PRO A 806 12.64 10.33 -16.58
CA PRO A 806 11.36 10.63 -17.24
C PRO A 806 11.55 11.22 -18.65
N CYS A 807 10.55 11.03 -19.51
CA CYS A 807 10.42 11.72 -20.79
C CYS A 807 9.81 13.10 -20.61
N VAL A 808 10.19 14.05 -21.46
CA VAL A 808 9.59 15.38 -21.49
C VAL A 808 9.18 15.72 -22.92
N TYR A 809 7.92 16.12 -23.07
CA TYR A 809 7.31 16.54 -24.33
C TYR A 809 6.98 18.02 -24.27
N THR A 810 7.13 18.71 -25.40
CA THR A 810 6.72 20.11 -25.55
C THR A 810 6.15 20.36 -26.95
N VAL A 811 5.10 21.19 -27.03
CA VAL A 811 4.50 21.61 -28.31
C VAL A 811 5.26 22.77 -28.97
N GLY A 812 5.88 23.63 -28.15
CA GLY A 812 6.60 24.84 -28.57
C GLY A 812 8.08 24.78 -28.23
N ALA A 813 8.86 25.58 -28.97
CA ALA A 813 10.28 25.79 -28.72
C ALA A 813 10.48 26.74 -27.53
N THR A 814 11.23 26.30 -26.52
CA THR A 814 11.41 27.03 -25.25
C THR A 814 12.73 26.67 -24.57
N HIS A 815 13.15 27.42 -23.55
CA HIS A 815 14.16 26.94 -22.61
C HIS A 815 13.47 26.20 -21.45
N LEU A 816 14.12 25.14 -20.95
CA LEU A 816 13.59 24.29 -19.89
C LEU A 816 14.54 24.29 -18.68
N VAL A 817 13.98 24.28 -17.48
CA VAL A 817 14.71 24.10 -16.23
C VAL A 817 13.96 23.07 -15.41
N ILE A 818 14.68 22.12 -14.80
CA ILE A 818 14.09 21.15 -13.89
C ILE A 818 14.90 21.13 -12.60
N ASP A 819 14.21 21.40 -11.49
CA ASP A 819 14.73 21.35 -10.12
C ASP A 819 14.04 20.18 -9.38
N VAL A 820 14.77 19.25 -8.77
CA VAL A 820 14.21 18.17 -7.93
C VAL A 820 14.06 18.65 -6.49
N VAL A 821 12.95 18.28 -5.83
CA VAL A 821 12.64 18.70 -4.45
C VAL A 821 12.36 17.53 -3.51
N GLY A 822 12.10 16.34 -4.04
CA GLY A 822 11.90 15.11 -3.27
C GLY A 822 11.76 13.91 -4.20
N TYR A 823 11.67 12.72 -3.61
CA TYR A 823 11.48 11.45 -4.32
C TYR A 823 10.80 10.45 -3.39
N PHE A 824 10.38 9.32 -3.94
CA PHE A 824 9.97 8.13 -3.19
C PHE A 824 10.34 6.87 -3.99
#